data_AF-A0A0G4N3I5-F1
#
_entry.id   AF-A0A0G4N3I5-F1
#
_cell.length_a   1.000
_cell.length_b   1.000
_cell.length_c   1.000
_cell.angle_alpha   90.00
_cell.angle_beta   90.00
_cell.angle_gamma   90.00
#
_symmetry.space_group_name_H-M   'P 1'
#
loop_
_entity.id
_entity.type
_entity.pdbx_description
1 polymer ?
#
loop_
_entity_poly.entity_id
_entity_poly.type
_entity_poly.pdbx_seq_one_letter_code
_entity_poly.pdbx_strand_id
1 'polypeptide(L)'
;MVKSYLKYEHTKSFGVVASSTSNLVWTSKDRNGTGAGQVVVAANEEVLSWDIKKGELLSRWRDDKCTLPVTAIAQSKADKDVYAVGYEDGSIRLWDSKIATVIVNFQGHSSAITHLAFDKAGVRLASGSKDTDVIIWDLVAEVGQYKLRGHKDQVTGLRFVEPEAQPDDEEDVQAMALDSDNAEGYLLTTGKDSLIKLWDLSSRHCIETHIAQFNGECWALGLSPDYNGCVTAGNDGELKVWFIDTAGLASMKGRVDAPQSANFVQDRGTLFRQSKDRATEVVFHPKRDYFAVHGSEKSTEVWRIRSEAEVKKSLARKKKRRREKAKDGKTEDEEMGDAADAADDLSSAEASDYFVQYVIVRTGGKVRSVDWAVGSGSKSIQLVVGTTNNQLEYYSIPTKDSGKAKKEDTPDYTRSLSVDLPGHRTDVRSVSLSSDDKMLASASNGSLKIWNIKTQTCIRTFECGYALCCSFLPGDKVVVVGTKGGELELFDVASASLLDSVTAHEGAIWSLQVHPDGKSMVSGSADKTAKFWNFQIVQEEILGTTRTTPKLKLAQSRILKVADDILSLKFSPDAKLLAVSLLDSTVKVFFVDSLKLYLNLYGHKLPVLSMDISYDSKLIITSSADKNIRIWGLDFGDCHKALFGHQDSILQVAFVPHNSDGNGHHFFSASKDRCIKYWDGDKFEQIQRLDGHHGEVWAMAVSHSGRTLVSAGHDKSIRVWDETDEQIFLEEEREKELEELYESTLTGSLERDPDAEDANGEVGAATKQTVETLMAGERIAEALELGMADLNLLKEYEQARLTNPHAQPPQRNVIFVALGNISAETHVMSVLQRIKASALHDALLVLPFSTVPMLFTFLDLFAQRSMNMPLTCRILFFMLKTHHRQIVSSRTMRTMLDGIRANLRAALRKQKNEMGYNIAALKVVGMQLQAKSVKDYVDETWDEDNDSKVVRKRAGSPQYSPSITTLKAHPSSSSPYSSSPPKRQDKMLFFSFFKTLIDHEVTIELKNDIQIRGTLKSVDQYLNIKLEDISVVEELKYPHLSSVKNVFIRGSVVRYVHLPAASVDVPLLEDATRREAAAQQAKAE
;
A
#
# COMPACT_ATOMS: atom_id res chain seq x y z
N MET A 1 -27.62 -29.83 -23.66
CA MET A 1 -27.76 -28.42 -24.06
C MET A 1 -27.18 -27.62 -22.91
N VAL A 2 -26.02 -26.99 -23.11
CA VAL A 2 -25.38 -26.17 -22.07
C VAL A 2 -26.29 -24.95 -21.85
N LYS A 3 -26.71 -24.70 -20.60
CA LYS A 3 -27.52 -23.53 -20.27
C LYS A 3 -26.60 -22.31 -20.35
N SER A 4 -26.89 -21.39 -21.25
CA SER A 4 -26.25 -20.09 -21.36
C SER A 4 -26.92 -19.10 -20.40
N TYR A 5 -26.14 -18.15 -19.87
CA TYR A 5 -26.63 -17.07 -19.02
C TYR A 5 -26.33 -15.72 -19.69
N LEU A 6 -27.15 -14.71 -19.42
CA LEU A 6 -26.89 -13.35 -19.88
C LEU A 6 -25.95 -12.64 -18.90
N LYS A 7 -25.06 -11.81 -19.43
CA LYS A 7 -24.03 -11.09 -18.69
C LYS A 7 -24.56 -9.77 -18.16
N TYR A 8 -24.17 -9.39 -16.95
CA TYR A 8 -24.34 -8.03 -16.45
C TYR A 8 -23.05 -7.23 -16.66
N GLU A 9 -23.17 -6.03 -17.22
CA GLU A 9 -22.06 -5.12 -17.44
C GLU A 9 -22.27 -3.78 -16.76
N HIS A 10 -21.17 -3.18 -16.31
CA HIS A 10 -21.19 -1.85 -15.70
C HIS A 10 -21.42 -0.77 -16.76
N THR A 11 -22.63 -0.21 -16.80
CA THR A 11 -22.97 0.83 -17.78
C THR A 11 -22.76 2.24 -17.23
N LYS A 12 -23.12 2.50 -15.97
CA LYS A 12 -23.17 3.86 -15.41
C LYS A 12 -22.66 3.94 -13.98
N SER A 13 -21.77 4.90 -13.72
CA SER A 13 -21.35 5.36 -12.39
C SER A 13 -21.79 6.81 -12.17
N PHE A 14 -22.32 7.15 -10.99
CA PHE A 14 -22.61 8.53 -10.59
C PHE A 14 -22.68 8.67 -9.07
N GLY A 15 -22.91 9.89 -8.56
CA GLY A 15 -22.98 10.18 -7.12
C GLY A 15 -21.65 10.59 -6.50
N VAL A 16 -20.56 10.57 -7.26
CA VAL A 16 -19.22 11.04 -6.85
C VAL A 16 -18.88 12.33 -7.60
N VAL A 17 -18.49 13.34 -6.83
CA VAL A 17 -17.92 14.62 -7.28
C VAL A 17 -16.40 14.59 -7.10
N ALA A 18 -15.91 14.20 -5.93
CA ALA A 18 -14.49 14.09 -5.61
C ALA A 18 -14.23 12.93 -4.67
N SER A 19 -13.31 12.04 -5.05
CA SER A 19 -12.85 10.94 -4.19
C SER A 19 -11.87 11.43 -3.13
N SER A 20 -11.69 10.63 -2.06
CA SER A 20 -10.69 10.91 -1.03
C SER A 20 -9.27 10.48 -1.42
N THR A 21 -9.11 9.84 -2.58
CA THR A 21 -7.84 9.22 -3.00
C THR A 21 -6.89 10.25 -3.59
N SER A 22 -7.36 11.07 -4.54
CA SER A 22 -6.52 11.93 -5.36
C SER A 22 -6.40 13.37 -4.87
N ASN A 23 -5.49 14.09 -5.51
CA ASN A 23 -5.43 15.54 -5.53
C ASN A 23 -6.40 16.14 -6.57
N LEU A 24 -6.57 17.46 -6.50
CA LEU A 24 -7.38 18.26 -7.41
C LEU A 24 -6.46 19.08 -8.34
N VAL A 25 -6.90 19.35 -9.57
CA VAL A 25 -6.22 20.30 -10.47
C VAL A 25 -7.23 21.31 -11.03
N TRP A 26 -6.93 22.59 -10.89
CA TRP A 26 -7.69 23.67 -11.49
C TRP A 26 -7.11 24.03 -12.86
N THR A 27 -7.99 24.24 -13.84
CA THR A 27 -7.61 24.76 -15.15
C THR A 27 -8.45 25.98 -15.52
N SER A 28 -7.83 26.91 -16.24
CA SER A 28 -8.49 28.13 -16.69
C SER A 28 -9.29 27.84 -17.97
N LYS A 29 -10.53 28.32 -18.03
CA LYS A 29 -11.32 28.30 -19.28
C LYS A 29 -10.64 29.21 -20.30
N ASP A 30 -10.61 28.80 -21.56
CA ASP A 30 -9.99 29.48 -22.72
C ASP A 30 -9.87 31.01 -22.63
N ARG A 31 -8.77 31.54 -23.20
CA ARG A 31 -8.18 32.90 -23.19
C ARG A 31 -9.10 34.14 -23.01
N ASN A 32 -10.41 34.07 -23.22
CA ASN A 32 -11.35 35.20 -23.21
C ASN A 32 -12.55 35.06 -22.24
N GLY A 33 -12.63 34.03 -21.39
CA GLY A 33 -13.78 33.79 -20.51
C GLY A 33 -13.64 34.34 -19.09
N THR A 34 -14.56 35.19 -18.64
CA THR A 34 -14.74 35.64 -17.23
C THR A 34 -15.29 34.54 -16.29
N GLY A 35 -15.00 33.26 -16.58
CA GLY A 35 -15.47 32.11 -15.82
C GLY A 35 -14.57 31.75 -14.64
N ALA A 36 -15.12 31.11 -13.60
CA ALA A 36 -14.40 30.64 -12.41
C ALA A 36 -13.39 29.49 -12.68
N GLY A 37 -13.25 29.06 -13.94
CA GLY A 37 -12.41 27.95 -14.37
C GLY A 37 -13.12 26.59 -14.29
N GLN A 38 -12.38 25.55 -14.67
CA GLN A 38 -12.79 24.16 -14.60
C GLN A 38 -11.93 23.44 -13.56
N VAL A 39 -12.49 22.42 -12.93
CA VAL A 39 -11.78 21.61 -11.93
C VAL A 39 -11.80 20.16 -12.37
N VAL A 40 -10.60 19.59 -12.45
CA VAL A 40 -10.37 18.19 -12.75
C VAL A 40 -10.08 17.46 -11.44
N VAL A 41 -10.87 16.42 -11.17
CA VAL A 41 -10.89 15.67 -9.91
C VAL A 41 -11.05 14.19 -10.21
N ALA A 42 -10.49 13.32 -9.37
CA ALA A 42 -10.80 11.90 -9.48
C ALA A 42 -12.16 11.58 -8.86
N ALA A 43 -12.84 10.61 -9.46
CA ALA A 43 -14.00 9.92 -8.93
C ALA A 43 -13.71 8.42 -9.00
N ASN A 44 -13.01 7.91 -7.99
CA ASN A 44 -12.56 6.52 -7.94
C ASN A 44 -11.74 6.16 -9.17
N GLU A 45 -12.22 5.30 -10.06
CA GLU A 45 -11.53 4.86 -11.29
C GLU A 45 -11.52 5.88 -12.44
N GLU A 46 -12.45 6.83 -12.45
CA GLU A 46 -12.61 7.82 -13.51
C GLU A 46 -12.14 9.21 -13.08
N VAL A 47 -11.78 10.05 -14.05
CA VAL A 47 -11.46 11.47 -13.82
C VAL A 47 -12.57 12.33 -14.38
N LEU A 48 -13.08 13.27 -13.57
CA LEU A 48 -14.19 14.14 -13.90
C LEU A 48 -13.73 15.59 -14.04
N SER A 49 -14.23 16.28 -15.06
CA SER A 49 -14.05 17.72 -15.24
C SER A 49 -15.35 18.47 -14.97
N TRP A 50 -15.32 19.39 -14.02
CA TRP A 50 -16.48 20.18 -13.56
C TRP A 50 -16.34 21.65 -13.92
N ASP A 51 -17.44 22.29 -14.37
CA ASP A 51 -17.54 23.76 -14.38
C ASP A 51 -18.02 24.24 -13.01
N ILE A 52 -17.12 24.84 -12.22
CA ILE A 52 -17.39 25.24 -10.84
C ILE A 52 -18.55 26.25 -10.76
N LYS A 53 -18.71 27.10 -11.78
CA LYS A 53 -19.73 28.16 -11.77
C LYS A 53 -21.14 27.59 -11.92
N LYS A 54 -21.29 26.54 -12.71
CA LYS A 54 -22.59 25.90 -12.97
C LYS A 54 -22.85 24.68 -12.09
N GLY A 55 -21.78 24.02 -11.62
CA GLY A 55 -21.87 22.70 -10.98
C GLY A 55 -22.28 21.59 -11.95
N GLU A 56 -22.06 21.79 -13.25
CA GLU A 56 -22.33 20.80 -14.31
C GLU A 56 -21.05 20.02 -14.61
N LEU A 57 -21.21 18.71 -14.85
CA LEU A 57 -20.15 17.84 -15.32
C LEU A 57 -19.91 18.12 -16.83
N LEU A 58 -18.67 18.40 -17.20
CA LEU A 58 -18.27 18.68 -18.58
C LEU A 58 -17.84 17.42 -19.31
N SER A 59 -16.92 16.66 -18.71
CA SER A 59 -16.35 15.46 -19.29
C SER A 59 -16.00 14.43 -18.22
N ARG A 60 -15.93 13.18 -18.67
CA ARG A 60 -15.61 12.01 -17.87
C ARG A 60 -14.57 11.21 -18.64
N TRP A 61 -13.46 10.92 -17.99
CA TRP A 61 -12.36 10.13 -18.54
C TRP A 61 -12.37 8.77 -17.86
N ARG A 62 -12.75 7.75 -18.61
CA ARG A 62 -12.85 6.37 -18.13
C ARG A 62 -12.16 5.46 -19.12
N ASP A 63 -11.31 4.58 -18.61
CA ASP A 63 -10.71 3.49 -19.38
C ASP A 63 -11.37 2.19 -18.93
N ASP A 64 -11.89 1.41 -19.88
CA ASP A 64 -12.55 0.13 -19.60
C ASP A 64 -11.56 -0.93 -19.10
N LYS A 65 -10.26 -0.78 -19.39
CA LYS A 65 -9.22 -1.70 -18.94
C LYS A 65 -8.79 -1.48 -17.49
N CYS A 66 -8.96 -0.26 -16.95
CA CYS A 66 -8.73 -0.04 -15.52
C CYS A 66 -10.02 0.04 -14.75
N THR A 67 -10.08 -0.78 -13.72
CA THR A 67 -11.09 -0.66 -12.69
C THR A 67 -10.51 -0.12 -11.39
N LEU A 68 -9.23 0.27 -11.34
CA LEU A 68 -8.55 0.70 -10.12
C LEU A 68 -8.71 2.21 -9.89
N PRO A 69 -8.65 2.68 -8.63
CA PRO A 69 -8.89 4.08 -8.33
C PRO A 69 -7.67 4.94 -8.67
N VAL A 70 -7.95 6.16 -9.10
CA VAL A 70 -6.98 7.21 -9.37
C VAL A 70 -6.47 7.80 -8.07
N THR A 71 -5.15 7.92 -7.97
CA THR A 71 -4.44 8.38 -6.77
C THR A 71 -3.73 9.72 -6.99
N ALA A 72 -3.33 10.04 -8.22
CA ALA A 72 -2.64 11.29 -8.54
C ALA A 72 -3.05 11.83 -9.91
N ILE A 73 -3.16 13.16 -10.02
CA ILE A 73 -3.44 13.88 -11.26
C ILE A 73 -2.43 15.01 -11.39
N ALA A 74 -1.80 15.13 -12.55
CA ALA A 74 -0.93 16.25 -12.90
C ALA A 74 -1.30 16.79 -14.28
N GLN A 75 -1.26 18.12 -14.43
CA GLN A 75 -1.44 18.79 -15.72
C GLN A 75 -0.08 19.21 -16.27
N SER A 76 0.12 19.05 -17.58
CA SER A 76 1.30 19.60 -18.24
C SER A 76 1.23 21.14 -18.27
N LYS A 77 2.37 21.79 -18.00
CA LYS A 77 2.46 23.25 -18.00
C LYS A 77 2.56 23.82 -19.41
N ALA A 78 3.18 23.08 -20.33
CA ALA A 78 3.38 23.47 -21.72
C ALA A 78 2.09 23.29 -22.53
N ASP A 79 1.45 22.14 -22.38
CA ASP A 79 0.15 21.85 -22.99
C ASP A 79 -0.91 21.60 -21.91
N LYS A 80 -1.90 22.49 -21.84
CA LYS A 80 -2.94 22.45 -20.80
C LYS A 80 -3.96 21.35 -21.03
N ASP A 81 -4.04 20.80 -22.24
CA ASP A 81 -5.01 19.77 -22.57
C ASP A 81 -4.51 18.37 -22.20
N VAL A 82 -3.21 18.22 -21.92
CA VAL A 82 -2.59 16.95 -21.56
C VAL A 82 -2.49 16.77 -20.04
N TYR A 83 -2.97 15.63 -19.56
CA TYR A 83 -2.98 15.26 -18.16
C TYR A 83 -2.32 13.90 -17.93
N ALA A 84 -1.48 13.77 -16.90
CA ALA A 84 -1.03 12.48 -16.42
C ALA A 84 -1.85 12.07 -15.19
N VAL A 85 -2.34 10.84 -15.21
CA VAL A 85 -3.21 10.27 -14.17
C VAL A 85 -2.56 8.98 -13.68
N GLY A 86 -2.27 8.92 -12.39
CA GLY A 86 -1.69 7.75 -11.72
C GLY A 86 -2.75 6.95 -10.97
N TYR A 87 -2.61 5.63 -11.02
CA TYR A 87 -3.53 4.67 -10.44
C TYR A 87 -2.92 3.90 -9.26
N GLU A 88 -3.76 3.17 -8.52
CA GLU A 88 -3.36 2.39 -7.35
C GLU A 88 -2.46 1.17 -7.67
N ASP A 89 -2.50 0.64 -8.88
CA ASP A 89 -1.56 -0.42 -9.33
C ASP A 89 -0.16 0.10 -9.66
N GLY A 90 0.02 1.43 -9.75
CA GLY A 90 1.27 2.00 -10.25
C GLY A 90 1.30 2.23 -11.76
N SER A 91 0.17 2.07 -12.46
CA SER A 91 0.02 2.47 -13.86
C SER A 91 -0.22 3.98 -13.99
N ILE A 92 0.30 4.58 -15.05
CA ILE A 92 0.11 5.99 -15.38
C ILE A 92 -0.53 6.07 -16.76
N ARG A 93 -1.62 6.83 -16.87
CA ARG A 93 -2.24 7.15 -18.16
C ARG A 93 -2.06 8.61 -18.48
N LEU A 94 -1.70 8.89 -19.72
CA LEU A 94 -1.70 10.23 -20.26
C LEU A 94 -3.00 10.46 -21.04
N TRP A 95 -3.79 11.45 -20.62
CA TRP A 95 -5.11 11.77 -21.17
C TRP A 95 -5.08 13.08 -21.94
N ASP A 96 -5.83 13.11 -23.06
CA ASP A 96 -6.22 14.35 -23.72
C ASP A 96 -7.61 14.79 -23.20
N SER A 97 -7.65 15.98 -22.62
CA SER A 97 -8.85 16.67 -22.14
C SER A 97 -9.92 16.86 -23.21
N LYS A 98 -9.53 17.13 -24.46
CA LYS A 98 -10.47 17.47 -25.54
C LYS A 98 -11.28 16.27 -26.01
N ILE A 99 -10.63 15.12 -26.11
CA ILE A 99 -11.21 13.90 -26.68
C ILE A 99 -11.61 12.90 -25.59
N ALA A 100 -11.10 13.05 -24.37
CA ALA A 100 -11.29 12.10 -23.27
C ALA A 100 -10.78 10.69 -23.62
N THR A 101 -9.60 10.62 -24.25
CA THR A 101 -8.93 9.36 -24.62
C THR A 101 -7.54 9.26 -24.02
N VAL A 102 -7.12 8.03 -23.72
CA VAL A 102 -5.75 7.72 -23.31
C VAL A 102 -4.84 7.81 -24.53
N ILE A 103 -3.78 8.62 -24.44
CA ILE A 103 -2.73 8.74 -25.44
C ILE A 103 -1.69 7.64 -25.22
N VAL A 104 -1.16 7.54 -23.99
CA VAL A 104 -0.10 6.59 -23.61
C VAL A 104 -0.41 5.96 -22.26
N ASN A 105 -0.02 4.70 -22.09
CA ASN A 105 -0.06 3.97 -20.82
C ASN A 105 1.38 3.58 -20.41
N PHE A 106 1.79 3.99 -19.21
CA PHE A 106 3.06 3.59 -18.61
C PHE A 106 2.79 2.63 -17.45
N GLN A 107 3.55 1.54 -17.43
CA GLN A 107 3.58 0.58 -16.33
C GLN A 107 5.04 0.37 -15.93
N GLY A 108 5.34 0.46 -14.64
CA GLY A 108 6.71 0.33 -14.16
C GLY A 108 6.86 0.41 -12.63
N HIS A 109 5.87 0.98 -11.95
CA HIS A 109 5.77 0.88 -10.50
C HIS A 109 5.04 -0.40 -10.11
N SER A 110 5.38 -0.94 -8.93
CA SER A 110 4.71 -2.12 -8.36
C SER A 110 3.57 -1.77 -7.42
N SER A 111 3.39 -0.48 -7.09
CA SER A 111 2.33 -0.02 -6.21
C SER A 111 1.88 1.40 -6.54
N ALA A 112 0.85 1.85 -5.81
CA ALA A 112 0.16 3.11 -6.02
C ALA A 112 1.08 4.31 -6.24
N ILE A 113 0.81 5.06 -7.31
CA ILE A 113 1.48 6.33 -7.56
C ILE A 113 1.00 7.36 -6.54
N THR A 114 1.94 8.05 -5.92
CA THR A 114 1.64 9.08 -4.92
C THR A 114 1.70 10.48 -5.51
N HIS A 115 2.69 10.74 -6.36
CA HIS A 115 2.94 12.06 -6.95
C HIS A 115 3.37 11.94 -8.41
N LEU A 116 2.91 12.89 -9.22
CA LEU A 116 3.32 13.08 -10.60
C LEU A 116 3.76 14.53 -10.78
N ALA A 117 4.86 14.75 -11.51
CA ALA A 117 5.24 16.08 -11.93
C ALA A 117 5.69 16.08 -13.38
N PHE A 118 5.19 17.05 -14.14
CA PHE A 118 5.72 17.37 -15.45
C PHE A 118 6.90 18.33 -15.34
N ASP A 119 7.79 18.19 -16.30
CA ASP A 119 8.85 19.15 -16.56
C ASP A 119 8.30 20.51 -17.07
N LYS A 120 9.11 21.59 -17.02
CA LYS A 120 8.71 22.90 -17.56
C LYS A 120 8.39 22.80 -19.06
N ALA A 121 9.24 22.09 -19.81
CA ALA A 121 9.05 21.86 -21.25
C ALA A 121 7.91 20.89 -21.58
N GLY A 122 7.45 20.09 -20.61
CA GLY A 122 6.40 19.10 -20.80
C GLY A 122 6.81 17.87 -21.62
N VAL A 123 8.12 17.63 -21.81
CA VAL A 123 8.66 16.44 -22.52
C VAL A 123 8.88 15.26 -21.58
N ARG A 124 9.21 15.54 -20.31
CA ARG A 124 9.46 14.52 -19.29
C ARG A 124 8.37 14.53 -18.22
N LEU A 125 8.10 13.33 -17.71
CA LEU A 125 7.21 13.10 -16.58
C LEU A 125 7.97 12.33 -15.51
N ALA A 126 7.91 12.80 -14.27
CA ALA A 126 8.46 12.09 -13.13
C ALA A 126 7.32 11.53 -12.28
N SER A 127 7.41 10.25 -11.94
CA SER A 127 6.46 9.55 -11.09
C SER A 127 7.13 9.08 -9.81
N GLY A 128 6.52 9.40 -8.68
CA GLY A 128 6.86 8.85 -7.38
C GLY A 128 5.76 7.89 -6.93
N SER A 129 6.15 6.73 -6.40
CA SER A 129 5.22 5.71 -5.95
C SER A 129 5.42 5.36 -4.47
N LYS A 130 4.44 4.62 -3.97
CA LYS A 130 4.48 3.95 -2.68
C LYS A 130 5.52 2.84 -2.62
N ASP A 131 6.03 2.37 -3.76
CA ASP A 131 7.10 1.37 -3.88
C ASP A 131 8.50 1.92 -3.59
N THR A 132 8.58 3.18 -3.12
CA THR A 132 9.80 3.96 -2.80
C THR A 132 10.56 4.49 -4.01
N ASP A 133 10.22 4.04 -5.21
CA ASP A 133 10.98 4.36 -6.40
C ASP A 133 10.44 5.64 -7.08
N VAL A 134 11.36 6.33 -7.77
CA VAL A 134 11.03 7.44 -8.66
C VAL A 134 11.43 7.07 -10.07
N ILE A 135 10.51 7.13 -11.03
CA ILE A 135 10.78 6.83 -12.43
C ILE A 135 10.63 8.11 -13.25
N ILE A 136 11.60 8.34 -14.14
CA ILE A 136 11.55 9.41 -15.14
C ILE A 136 11.11 8.80 -16.47
N TRP A 137 10.05 9.35 -17.03
CA TRP A 137 9.44 8.94 -18.29
C TRP A 137 9.70 10.00 -19.35
N ASP A 138 10.03 9.52 -20.54
CA ASP A 138 10.05 10.33 -21.76
C ASP A 138 8.69 10.21 -22.46
N LEU A 139 8.02 11.32 -22.68
CA LEU A 139 6.70 11.34 -23.32
C LEU A 139 6.78 11.24 -24.85
N VAL A 140 7.94 11.55 -25.45
CA VAL A 140 8.14 11.47 -26.90
C VAL A 140 8.61 10.07 -27.29
N ALA A 141 9.53 9.49 -26.52
CA ALA A 141 10.00 8.13 -26.75
C ALA A 141 9.07 7.06 -26.17
N GLU A 142 8.14 7.44 -25.30
CA GLU A 142 7.22 6.55 -24.59
C GLU A 142 7.93 5.47 -23.76
N VAL A 143 9.11 5.78 -23.23
CA VAL A 143 9.94 4.85 -22.46
C VAL A 143 10.28 5.46 -21.10
N GLY A 144 10.32 4.60 -20.07
CA GLY A 144 10.92 4.94 -18.78
C GLY A 144 12.44 5.06 -18.93
N GLN A 145 12.97 6.28 -18.90
CA GLN A 145 14.39 6.55 -19.15
C GLN A 145 15.27 5.85 -18.11
N TYR A 146 14.95 6.01 -16.83
CA TYR A 146 15.65 5.37 -15.73
C TYR A 146 14.86 5.48 -14.42
N LYS A 147 15.29 4.67 -13.44
CA LYS A 147 14.68 4.50 -12.13
C LYS A 147 15.65 4.97 -11.05
N LEU A 148 15.28 6.03 -10.32
CA LEU A 148 16.03 6.59 -9.21
C LEU A 148 15.64 5.84 -7.93
N ARG A 149 16.58 5.06 -7.38
CA ARG A 149 16.41 4.35 -6.12
C ARG A 149 17.20 5.03 -5.02
N GLY A 150 16.55 5.39 -3.92
CA GLY A 150 17.26 5.91 -2.75
C GLY A 150 16.42 6.29 -1.55
N HIS A 151 15.11 6.51 -1.72
CA HIS A 151 14.19 6.62 -0.58
C HIS A 151 13.98 5.24 0.06
N LYS A 152 13.78 5.22 1.38
CA LYS A 152 13.54 3.99 2.16
C LYS A 152 12.07 3.68 2.38
N ASP A 153 11.21 4.67 2.18
CA ASP A 153 9.76 4.59 2.28
C ASP A 153 9.14 5.37 1.11
N GLN A 154 7.81 5.36 1.00
CA GLN A 154 7.09 5.98 -0.11
C GLN A 154 7.46 7.44 -0.36
N VAL A 155 7.42 7.83 -1.63
CA VAL A 155 7.68 9.21 -2.05
C VAL A 155 6.47 10.08 -1.71
N THR A 156 6.68 11.18 -0.98
CA THR A 156 5.63 12.09 -0.49
C THR A 156 5.67 13.46 -1.15
N GLY A 157 6.64 13.71 -2.02
CA GLY A 157 6.65 14.92 -2.85
C GLY A 157 7.73 14.87 -3.91
N LEU A 158 7.43 15.47 -5.06
CA LEU A 158 8.27 15.41 -6.24
C LEU A 158 8.14 16.72 -7.03
N ARG A 159 9.27 17.38 -7.33
CA ARG A 159 9.32 18.59 -8.17
C ARG A 159 10.61 18.66 -8.98
N PHE A 160 10.48 19.03 -10.26
CA PHE A 160 11.62 19.41 -11.09
C PHE A 160 12.18 20.77 -10.67
N VAL A 161 13.51 20.88 -10.66
CA VAL A 161 14.27 22.10 -10.43
C VAL A 161 15.10 22.34 -11.67
N GLU A 162 14.71 23.35 -12.45
CA GLU A 162 15.44 23.76 -13.64
C GLU A 162 15.91 25.20 -13.44
N PRO A 163 17.19 25.40 -13.05
CA PRO A 163 17.73 26.74 -12.92
C PRO A 163 17.80 27.40 -14.29
N GLU A 164 17.27 28.62 -14.39
CA GLU A 164 17.41 29.44 -15.59
C GLU A 164 18.81 30.04 -15.58
N ALA A 165 19.56 29.86 -16.68
CA ALA A 165 20.84 30.53 -16.85
C ALA A 165 20.55 32.02 -17.05
N GLN A 166 21.08 32.87 -16.17
CA GLN A 166 21.10 34.32 -16.42
C GLN A 166 21.92 34.60 -17.68
N PRO A 167 21.42 35.40 -18.63
CA PRO A 167 22.18 35.81 -19.80
C PRO A 167 23.07 36.99 -19.40
N ASP A 168 24.19 36.74 -18.75
CA ASP A 168 25.22 37.76 -18.47
C ASP A 168 26.57 37.27 -19.02
N ASP A 169 26.84 37.64 -20.27
CA ASP A 169 28.12 38.17 -20.79
C ASP A 169 28.07 38.16 -22.34
N GLU A 170 27.91 39.34 -22.95
CA GLU A 170 27.80 39.59 -24.40
C GLU A 170 29.13 39.45 -25.18
N GLU A 171 30.08 38.63 -24.74
CA GLU A 171 31.34 38.42 -25.48
C GLU A 171 31.79 36.95 -25.41
N ASP A 172 31.12 36.04 -26.13
CA ASP A 172 31.72 34.79 -26.67
C ASP A 172 30.73 33.92 -27.50
N VAL A 173 29.97 34.51 -28.44
CA VAL A 173 28.94 33.78 -29.23
C VAL A 173 29.48 33.12 -30.51
N GLN A 174 30.79 32.89 -30.66
CA GLN A 174 31.33 32.39 -31.94
C GLN A 174 32.27 31.18 -31.86
N ALA A 175 31.99 30.18 -31.01
CA ALA A 175 32.37 28.78 -31.27
C ALA A 175 31.87 27.85 -30.16
N MET A 176 30.64 27.32 -30.22
CA MET A 176 30.20 25.99 -29.70
C MET A 176 28.67 25.81 -29.93
N ALA A 177 28.20 25.92 -31.17
CA ALA A 177 26.78 25.77 -31.53
C ALA A 177 26.44 24.36 -32.06
N LEU A 178 27.05 23.32 -31.50
CA LEU A 178 26.67 21.92 -31.69
C LEU A 178 26.85 21.23 -30.32
N ASP A 179 25.73 20.83 -29.70
CA ASP A 179 25.57 20.06 -28.44
C ASP A 179 25.06 20.79 -27.16
N SER A 180 24.54 22.02 -27.23
CA SER A 180 23.99 22.70 -26.02
C SER A 180 22.55 22.35 -25.63
N ASP A 181 21.85 21.46 -26.34
CA ASP A 181 20.40 21.24 -26.18
C ASP A 181 19.98 20.11 -25.22
N ASN A 182 20.91 19.32 -24.66
CA ASN A 182 20.60 18.15 -23.82
C ASN A 182 21.14 18.27 -22.39
N ALA A 183 20.91 19.39 -21.72
CA ALA A 183 21.27 19.48 -20.31
C ALA A 183 20.13 18.96 -19.42
N GLU A 184 20.27 17.73 -18.94
CA GLU A 184 19.32 17.07 -18.05
C GLU A 184 19.29 17.82 -16.69
N GLY A 185 18.11 18.33 -16.30
CA GLY A 185 17.93 19.22 -15.13
C GLY A 185 18.10 18.53 -13.77
N TYR A 186 17.55 19.12 -12.70
CA TYR A 186 17.61 18.55 -11.35
C TYR A 186 16.23 18.13 -10.85
N LEU A 187 16.19 17.17 -9.93
CA LEU A 187 14.96 16.72 -9.32
C LEU A 187 15.05 16.81 -7.79
N LEU A 188 14.08 17.49 -7.18
CA LEU A 188 13.92 17.53 -5.73
C LEU A 188 12.80 16.58 -5.33
N THR A 189 13.11 15.69 -4.39
CA THR A 189 12.17 14.68 -3.90
C THR A 189 12.16 14.64 -2.40
N THR A 190 11.04 14.26 -1.82
CA THR A 190 10.94 13.95 -0.39
C THR A 190 10.25 12.62 -0.18
N GLY A 191 10.71 11.89 0.84
CA GLY A 191 10.18 10.60 1.24
C GLY A 191 9.52 10.66 2.61
N LYS A 192 8.64 9.68 2.85
CA LYS A 192 8.04 9.45 4.18
C LYS A 192 9.09 9.09 5.24
N ASP A 193 10.28 8.66 4.81
CA ASP A 193 11.47 8.43 5.63
C ASP A 193 12.14 9.72 6.17
N SER A 194 11.47 10.87 6.04
CA SER A 194 11.89 12.21 6.46
C SER A 194 13.12 12.74 5.73
N LEU A 195 13.47 12.19 4.57
CA LEU A 195 14.57 12.66 3.76
C LEU A 195 14.11 13.62 2.65
N ILE A 196 14.95 14.60 2.37
CA ILE A 196 14.92 15.41 1.15
C ILE A 196 16.13 15.01 0.34
N LYS A 197 15.91 14.66 -0.94
CA LYS A 197 16.95 14.25 -1.86
C LYS A 197 16.94 15.12 -3.09
N LEU A 198 18.12 15.65 -3.42
CA LEU A 198 18.39 16.36 -4.67
C LEU A 198 19.13 15.42 -5.61
N TRP A 199 18.53 15.18 -6.77
CA TRP A 199 19.06 14.30 -7.80
C TRP A 199 19.54 15.11 -9.00
N ASP A 200 20.65 14.66 -9.55
CA ASP A 200 21.11 15.07 -10.88
C ASP A 200 20.58 14.07 -11.90
N LEU A 201 19.86 14.56 -12.91
CA LEU A 201 19.28 13.71 -13.94
C LEU A 201 20.36 13.20 -14.89
N SER A 202 21.39 14.02 -15.17
CA SER A 202 22.47 13.70 -16.12
C SER A 202 23.33 12.52 -15.66
N SER A 203 23.71 12.53 -14.39
CA SER A 203 24.57 11.52 -13.76
C SER A 203 23.77 10.46 -12.99
N ARG A 204 22.44 10.60 -12.90
CA ARG A 204 21.48 9.63 -12.36
C ARG A 204 21.76 9.19 -10.93
N HIS A 205 22.35 10.05 -10.12
CA HIS A 205 22.61 9.79 -8.70
C HIS A 205 22.16 10.95 -7.82
N CYS A 206 22.06 10.66 -6.53
CA CYS A 206 21.69 11.63 -5.52
C CYS A 206 22.91 12.49 -5.18
N ILE A 207 22.80 13.81 -5.37
CA ILE A 207 23.85 14.78 -5.01
C ILE A 207 23.82 15.02 -3.50
N GLU A 208 22.64 15.39 -2.99
CA GLU A 208 22.46 15.75 -1.58
C GLU A 208 21.31 15.00 -0.94
N THR A 209 21.50 14.65 0.33
CA THR A 209 20.44 14.11 1.18
C THR A 209 20.44 14.89 2.50
N HIS A 210 19.32 15.52 2.81
CA HIS A 210 19.10 16.25 4.06
C HIS A 210 17.96 15.62 4.85
N ILE A 211 18.00 15.81 6.17
CA ILE A 211 16.92 15.37 7.06
C ILE A 211 15.88 16.50 7.15
N ALA A 212 14.70 16.24 6.60
CA ALA A 212 13.53 17.11 6.67
C ALA A 212 13.11 17.34 8.13
N GLN A 213 12.97 16.26 8.89
CA GLN A 213 12.48 16.28 10.27
C GLN A 213 13.28 15.31 11.13
N PHE A 214 13.64 15.76 12.33
CA PHE A 214 14.46 14.97 13.25
C PHE A 214 13.69 13.78 13.83
N ASN A 215 12.41 13.98 14.19
CA ASN A 215 11.56 12.96 14.79
C ASN A 215 10.20 12.94 14.08
N GLY A 216 10.10 12.23 12.94
CA GLY A 216 8.83 12.16 12.21
C GLY A 216 8.99 11.73 10.77
N GLU A 217 7.97 12.04 9.99
CA GLU A 217 7.84 11.67 8.58
C GLU A 217 7.56 12.95 7.79
N CYS A 218 8.23 13.14 6.65
CA CYS A 218 7.91 14.25 5.76
C CYS A 218 6.75 13.87 4.83
N TRP A 219 5.69 14.67 4.85
CA TRP A 219 4.44 14.34 4.17
C TRP A 219 4.11 15.23 2.98
N ALA A 220 4.66 16.44 2.93
CA ALA A 220 4.39 17.37 1.84
C ALA A 220 5.63 18.19 1.49
N LEU A 221 5.76 18.45 0.19
CA LEU A 221 6.79 19.29 -0.40
C LEU A 221 6.14 20.42 -1.19
N GLY A 222 6.42 21.66 -0.78
CA GLY A 222 6.08 22.84 -1.55
C GLY A 222 7.34 23.49 -2.09
N LEU A 223 7.39 23.77 -3.39
CA LEU A 223 8.48 24.49 -4.03
C LEU A 223 7.98 25.83 -4.55
N SER A 224 8.70 26.91 -4.26
CA SER A 224 8.41 28.23 -4.79
C SER A 224 8.51 28.22 -6.32
N PRO A 225 7.67 28.98 -7.04
CA PRO A 225 7.76 29.10 -8.50
C PRO A 225 9.15 29.52 -8.99
N ASP A 226 9.87 30.31 -8.20
CA ASP A 226 11.21 30.84 -8.52
C ASP A 226 12.36 29.87 -8.16
N TYR A 227 12.04 28.64 -7.73
CA TYR A 227 13.00 27.58 -7.33
C TYR A 227 13.90 27.88 -6.11
N ASN A 228 13.98 29.12 -5.65
CA ASN A 228 14.86 29.54 -4.55
C ASN A 228 14.42 29.08 -3.15
N GLY A 229 13.14 28.78 -2.95
CA GLY A 229 12.58 28.40 -1.65
C GLY A 229 11.81 27.08 -1.71
N CYS A 230 12.04 26.22 -0.72
CA CYS A 230 11.32 24.97 -0.54
C CYS A 230 10.77 24.88 0.88
N VAL A 231 9.56 24.38 1.06
CA VAL A 231 8.94 24.16 2.37
C VAL A 231 8.53 22.70 2.47
N THR A 232 9.00 22.03 3.52
CA THR A 232 8.61 20.66 3.83
C THR A 232 7.76 20.60 5.07
N ALA A 233 6.70 19.81 5.05
CA ALA A 233 5.76 19.70 6.15
C ALA A 233 5.79 18.33 6.83
N GLY A 234 5.56 18.32 8.14
CA GLY A 234 5.67 17.13 8.98
C GLY A 234 4.36 16.61 9.56
N ASN A 235 4.52 15.64 10.45
CA ASN A 235 3.45 15.02 11.20
C ASN A 235 2.93 15.91 12.35
N ASP A 236 3.79 16.63 13.08
CA ASP A 236 3.39 17.47 14.22
C ASP A 236 3.12 18.95 13.84
N GLY A 237 2.71 19.19 12.60
CA GLY A 237 2.48 20.55 12.09
C GLY A 237 3.75 21.40 11.92
N GLU A 238 4.94 20.79 12.02
CA GLU A 238 6.23 21.43 11.73
C GLU A 238 6.36 21.72 10.23
N LEU A 239 6.75 22.94 9.90
CA LEU A 239 7.03 23.41 8.55
C LEU A 239 8.48 23.86 8.48
N LYS A 240 9.34 23.08 7.86
CA LYS A 240 10.74 23.43 7.70
C LYS A 240 10.98 24.14 6.38
N VAL A 241 11.65 25.27 6.43
CA VAL A 241 11.93 26.11 5.26
C VAL A 241 13.37 25.92 4.83
N TRP A 242 13.53 25.63 3.56
CA TRP A 242 14.77 25.39 2.86
C TRP A 242 15.01 26.47 1.81
N PHE A 243 16.25 26.88 1.65
CA PHE A 243 16.72 27.69 0.54
C PHE A 243 17.50 26.81 -0.42
N ILE A 244 17.28 26.99 -1.73
CA ILE A 244 17.98 26.24 -2.77
C ILE A 244 18.82 27.25 -3.57
N ASP A 245 20.12 27.04 -3.60
CA ASP A 245 21.05 27.84 -4.39
C ASP A 245 20.98 27.43 -5.88
N THR A 246 20.14 28.14 -6.62
CA THR A 246 19.93 27.92 -8.06
C THR A 246 21.12 28.36 -8.90
N ALA A 247 21.88 29.38 -8.46
CA ALA A 247 23.06 29.88 -9.17
C ALA A 247 24.24 28.90 -9.07
N GLY A 248 24.48 28.37 -7.87
CA GLY A 248 25.44 27.28 -7.66
C GLY A 248 25.10 26.06 -8.51
N LEU A 249 23.81 25.69 -8.55
CA LEU A 249 23.32 24.56 -9.33
C LEU A 249 23.48 24.77 -10.85
N ALA A 250 23.25 25.99 -11.33
CA ALA A 250 23.49 26.36 -12.74
C ALA A 250 24.97 26.28 -13.12
N SER A 251 25.89 26.65 -12.23
CA SER A 251 27.34 26.60 -12.47
C SER A 251 27.90 25.17 -12.54
N MET A 252 27.20 24.21 -11.94
CA MET A 252 27.57 22.80 -11.90
C MET A 252 27.20 22.06 -13.20
N LYS A 253 26.37 22.67 -14.03
CA LYS A 253 25.86 22.12 -15.29
C LYS A 253 27.04 21.71 -16.20
N GLY A 254 27.23 20.39 -16.37
CA GLY A 254 28.26 19.80 -17.24
C GLY A 254 29.52 19.26 -16.55
N ARG A 255 29.64 19.29 -15.22
CA ARG A 255 30.74 18.63 -14.48
C ARG A 255 30.26 17.33 -13.84
N VAL A 256 30.93 16.21 -14.15
CA VAL A 256 30.58 14.85 -13.68
C VAL A 256 30.92 14.63 -12.20
N ASP A 257 31.88 15.39 -11.66
CA ASP A 257 32.29 15.29 -10.26
C ASP A 257 31.90 16.53 -9.46
N ALA A 258 30.97 16.35 -8.52
CA ALA A 258 30.70 17.31 -7.48
C ALA A 258 31.92 17.45 -6.56
N PRO A 259 32.43 18.67 -6.27
CA PRO A 259 33.37 18.83 -5.16
C PRO A 259 32.68 18.36 -3.87
N GLN A 260 33.40 17.61 -3.02
CA GLN A 260 32.90 16.97 -1.78
C GLN A 260 32.26 17.93 -0.74
N SER A 261 32.18 19.24 -1.03
CA SER A 261 31.69 20.30 -0.14
C SER A 261 30.67 21.25 -0.78
N ALA A 262 29.98 20.85 -1.86
CA ALA A 262 28.88 21.65 -2.39
C ALA A 262 27.64 21.47 -1.50
N ASN A 263 27.05 22.58 -1.04
CA ASN A 263 25.83 22.64 -0.23
C ASN A 263 24.81 23.54 -0.94
N PHE A 264 23.93 22.95 -1.74
CA PHE A 264 22.88 23.61 -2.52
C PHE A 264 21.61 23.81 -1.70
N VAL A 265 21.26 22.87 -0.83
CA VAL A 265 20.07 22.95 0.02
C VAL A 265 20.46 23.38 1.43
N GLN A 266 19.94 24.52 1.89
CA GLN A 266 20.25 25.11 3.20
C GLN A 266 18.99 25.26 4.05
N ASP A 267 19.09 24.87 5.32
CA ASP A 267 18.03 25.04 6.31
C ASP A 267 17.97 26.50 6.79
N ARG A 268 16.84 27.19 6.57
CA ARG A 268 16.60 28.55 7.08
C ARG A 268 15.79 28.60 8.37
N GLY A 269 15.24 27.47 8.81
CA GLY A 269 14.53 27.35 10.08
C GLY A 269 13.14 26.72 9.97
N THR A 270 12.56 26.53 11.15
CA THR A 270 11.30 25.81 11.35
C THR A 270 10.17 26.77 11.76
N LEU A 271 9.02 26.63 11.12
CA LEU A 271 7.75 27.26 11.46
C LEU A 271 6.80 26.21 12.02
N PHE A 272 5.82 26.66 12.81
CA PHE A 272 4.79 25.79 13.36
C PHE A 272 3.42 26.26 12.89
N ARG A 273 2.60 25.31 12.47
CA ARG A 273 1.18 25.50 12.18
C ARG A 273 0.39 25.62 13.47
N GLN A 274 -0.84 26.15 13.38
CA GLN A 274 -1.74 26.13 14.54
C GLN A 274 -2.31 24.72 14.76
N SER A 275 -2.64 24.03 13.67
CA SER A 275 -3.02 22.62 13.70
C SER A 275 -1.79 21.71 13.83
N LYS A 276 -1.83 20.76 14.76
CA LYS A 276 -0.79 19.74 14.95
C LYS A 276 -1.01 18.46 14.14
N ASP A 277 -2.05 18.45 13.29
CA ASP A 277 -2.31 17.30 12.44
C ASP A 277 -1.29 17.20 11.30
N ARG A 278 -1.15 15.98 10.77
CA ARG A 278 -0.31 15.68 9.62
C ARG A 278 -0.64 16.59 8.46
N ALA A 279 0.36 17.31 7.96
CA ALA A 279 0.23 18.06 6.71
C ALA A 279 0.08 17.10 5.52
N THR A 280 -0.79 17.45 4.58
CA THR A 280 -1.05 16.62 3.38
C THR A 280 -0.46 17.27 2.14
N GLU A 281 -0.74 18.55 1.90
CA GLU A 281 -0.16 19.29 0.76
C GLU A 281 0.30 20.69 1.19
N VAL A 282 1.32 21.19 0.49
CA VAL A 282 1.81 22.58 0.55
C VAL A 282 1.83 23.12 -0.87
N VAL A 283 0.94 24.05 -1.19
CA VAL A 283 0.77 24.55 -2.56
C VAL A 283 1.09 26.04 -2.62
N PHE A 284 2.13 26.39 -3.37
CA PHE A 284 2.51 27.78 -3.63
C PHE A 284 1.61 28.40 -4.70
N HIS A 285 1.29 29.68 -4.51
CA HIS A 285 0.54 30.43 -5.50
C HIS A 285 1.44 30.75 -6.71
N PRO A 286 1.00 30.49 -7.97
CA PRO A 286 1.89 30.60 -9.14
C PRO A 286 2.44 31.99 -9.46
N LYS A 287 1.77 33.07 -9.04
CA LYS A 287 2.10 34.46 -9.42
C LYS A 287 2.27 35.45 -8.26
N ARG A 288 1.96 35.05 -7.04
CA ARG A 288 1.86 35.95 -5.88
C ARG A 288 2.50 35.24 -4.69
N ASP A 289 2.93 36.03 -3.73
CA ASP A 289 3.72 35.61 -2.57
C ASP A 289 2.86 34.98 -1.46
N TYR A 290 2.14 33.90 -1.80
CA TYR A 290 1.30 33.15 -0.87
C TYR A 290 1.49 31.65 -1.08
N PHE A 291 1.28 30.88 -0.03
CA PHE A 291 1.15 29.43 -0.13
C PHE A 291 0.08 28.94 0.85
N ALA A 292 -0.58 27.85 0.49
CA ALA A 292 -1.58 27.20 1.32
C ALA A 292 -0.99 25.91 1.90
N VAL A 293 -1.30 25.64 3.15
CA VAL A 293 -0.96 24.41 3.84
C VAL A 293 -2.22 23.85 4.47
N HIS A 294 -2.45 22.56 4.33
CA HIS A 294 -3.55 21.90 5.01
C HIS A 294 -3.20 20.51 5.52
N GLY A 295 -3.93 20.08 6.54
CA GLY A 295 -3.88 18.72 7.06
C GLY A 295 -5.13 17.94 6.71
N SER A 296 -5.44 16.89 7.48
CA SER A 296 -6.68 16.10 7.35
C SER A 296 -7.85 16.72 8.13
N GLU A 297 -7.73 18.00 8.50
CA GLU A 297 -8.71 18.77 9.25
C GLU A 297 -9.70 19.52 8.35
N LYS A 298 -10.65 20.22 8.96
CA LYS A 298 -11.61 21.10 8.28
C LYS A 298 -11.10 22.55 8.17
N SER A 299 -9.80 22.70 7.95
CA SER A 299 -9.10 23.98 7.95
C SER A 299 -7.99 23.97 6.91
N THR A 300 -7.81 25.10 6.23
CA THR A 300 -6.66 25.36 5.37
C THR A 300 -6.01 26.66 5.82
N GLU A 301 -4.70 26.63 6.02
CA GLU A 301 -3.92 27.77 6.48
C GLU A 301 -3.24 28.41 5.28
N VAL A 302 -3.55 29.68 5.01
CA VAL A 302 -2.88 30.45 3.97
C VAL A 302 -1.82 31.31 4.61
N TRP A 303 -0.60 31.19 4.12
CA TRP A 303 0.58 31.93 4.56
C TRP A 303 0.98 32.94 3.50
N ARG A 304 1.44 34.11 3.94
CA ARG A 304 1.99 35.18 3.10
C ARG A 304 3.50 35.21 3.25
N ILE A 305 4.18 35.33 2.12
CA ILE A 305 5.62 35.60 2.04
C ILE A 305 5.79 37.11 1.97
N ARG A 306 6.64 37.67 2.84
CA ARG A 306 6.95 39.10 2.85
C ARG A 306 8.05 39.40 1.85
N SER A 307 7.94 40.53 1.17
CA SER A 307 9.02 41.05 0.34
C SER A 307 10.21 41.50 1.21
N GLU A 308 11.41 41.50 0.62
CA GLU A 308 12.65 41.87 1.32
C GLU A 308 12.58 43.25 1.97
N ALA A 309 11.90 44.23 1.33
CA ALA A 309 11.70 45.56 1.88
C ALA A 309 10.79 45.56 3.13
N GLU A 310 9.78 44.68 3.20
CA GLU A 310 8.96 44.50 4.41
C GLU A 310 9.77 43.81 5.52
N VAL A 311 10.64 42.85 5.18
CA VAL A 311 11.52 42.14 6.12
C VAL A 311 12.54 43.10 6.73
N LYS A 312 13.24 43.92 5.93
CA LYS A 312 14.16 44.96 6.43
C LYS A 312 13.47 45.91 7.41
N LYS A 313 12.24 46.34 7.11
CA LYS A 313 11.42 47.16 8.02
C LYS A 313 11.05 46.42 9.32
N SER A 314 10.74 45.12 9.25
CA SER A 314 10.45 44.29 10.42
C SER A 314 11.68 44.17 11.33
N LEU A 315 12.85 43.87 10.76
CA LEU A 315 14.12 43.75 11.48
C LEU A 315 14.50 45.08 12.16
N ALA A 316 14.39 46.20 11.44
CA ALA A 316 14.61 47.53 12.01
C ALA A 316 13.67 47.82 13.19
N ARG A 317 12.40 47.41 13.10
CA ARG A 317 11.42 47.55 14.19
C ARG A 317 11.74 46.63 15.38
N LYS A 318 12.16 45.38 15.15
CA LYS A 318 12.60 44.44 16.21
C LYS A 318 13.85 44.96 16.91
N LYS A 319 14.85 45.47 16.18
CA LYS A 319 16.08 46.07 16.74
C LYS A 319 15.76 47.33 17.56
N LYS A 320 14.85 48.19 17.09
CA LYS A 320 14.36 49.35 17.86
C LYS A 320 13.67 48.92 19.17
N ARG A 321 12.80 47.91 19.13
CA ARG A 321 12.15 47.35 20.34
C ARG A 321 13.15 46.69 21.30
N ARG A 322 14.16 45.98 20.79
CA ARG A 322 15.25 45.43 21.62
C ARG A 322 16.07 46.54 22.27
N ARG A 323 16.38 47.62 21.55
CA ARG A 323 17.09 48.81 22.06
C ARG A 323 16.26 49.57 23.10
N GLU A 324 14.95 49.65 22.95
CA GLU A 324 14.04 50.25 23.95
C GLU A 324 13.94 49.37 25.21
N LYS A 325 13.79 48.04 25.06
CA LYS A 325 13.83 47.11 26.21
C LYS A 325 15.18 47.09 26.93
N ALA A 326 16.28 47.25 26.20
CA ALA A 326 17.62 47.35 26.79
C ALA A 326 17.84 48.68 27.54
N LYS A 327 17.06 49.72 27.24
CA LYS A 327 17.08 51.00 27.99
C LYS A 327 16.23 50.96 29.26
N ASP A 328 15.20 50.12 29.32
CA ASP A 328 14.36 49.93 30.51
C ASP A 328 14.97 48.95 31.54
N GLY A 329 15.91 48.10 31.13
CA GLY A 329 16.72 47.29 32.04
C GLY A 329 18.00 48.04 32.43
N LYS A 330 18.06 48.62 33.64
CA LYS A 330 19.28 49.26 34.13
C LYS A 330 20.45 48.28 34.18
N THR A 331 21.40 48.47 33.28
CA THR A 331 22.83 48.29 33.52
C THR A 331 23.54 49.23 32.55
N GLU A 332 24.16 50.26 33.10
CA GLU A 332 25.11 51.11 32.40
C GLU A 332 26.33 50.26 32.12
N ASP A 333 26.58 49.96 30.84
CA ASP A 333 27.94 49.78 30.35
C ASP A 333 28.02 50.41 28.96
N GLU A 334 28.95 51.36 28.90
CA GLU A 334 29.36 52.13 27.73
C GLU A 334 30.19 51.25 26.80
N GLU A 335 29.57 50.71 25.75
CA GLU A 335 30.27 50.33 24.51
C GLU A 335 29.22 50.02 23.45
N MET A 336 28.84 51.01 22.64
CA MET A 336 28.12 50.81 21.36
C MET A 336 28.07 52.11 20.56
N GLY A 337 29.25 52.56 20.15
CA GLY A 337 29.45 53.53 19.08
C GLY A 337 30.23 52.86 17.95
N ASP A 338 29.59 51.99 17.18
CA ASP A 338 29.94 51.63 15.79
C ASP A 338 29.08 50.45 15.27
N ALA A 339 27.76 50.60 15.28
CA ALA A 339 26.84 49.63 14.69
C ALA A 339 25.71 50.31 13.89
N ALA A 340 26.04 51.44 13.26
CA ALA A 340 25.12 52.20 12.42
C ALA A 340 25.14 51.76 10.95
N ASP A 341 26.18 51.07 10.48
CA ASP A 341 26.35 50.72 9.06
C ASP A 341 26.02 49.26 8.68
N ALA A 342 25.70 48.38 9.63
CA ALA A 342 25.23 47.01 9.35
C ALA A 342 23.69 46.94 9.26
N ALA A 343 23.09 47.81 8.44
CA ALA A 343 21.63 47.87 8.25
C ALA A 343 21.10 46.90 7.17
N ASP A 344 21.99 46.17 6.48
CA ASP A 344 21.67 45.48 5.23
C ASP A 344 21.81 43.95 5.21
N ASP A 345 22.26 43.29 6.29
CA ASP A 345 22.45 41.84 6.29
C ASP A 345 21.13 41.05 6.45
N LEU A 346 20.52 40.72 5.30
CA LEU A 346 19.36 39.83 5.14
C LEU A 346 19.60 38.40 5.64
N SER A 347 20.87 38.00 5.82
CA SER A 347 21.29 36.67 6.29
C SER A 347 20.93 36.39 7.75
N SER A 348 20.70 37.44 8.55
CA SER A 348 20.32 37.34 9.97
C SER A 348 18.81 37.17 10.22
N ALA A 349 18.01 37.17 9.16
CA ALA A 349 16.56 37.11 9.25
C ALA A 349 16.05 35.68 9.49
N GLU A 350 15.30 35.47 10.57
CA GLU A 350 14.65 34.18 10.86
C GLU A 350 13.50 33.88 9.87
N ALA A 351 13.20 32.61 9.62
CA ALA A 351 12.08 32.20 8.78
C ALA A 351 10.73 32.82 9.22
N SER A 352 10.53 33.07 10.52
CA SER A 352 9.33 33.70 11.08
C SER A 352 9.12 35.16 10.63
N ASP A 353 10.17 35.85 10.16
CA ASP A 353 10.06 37.20 9.62
C ASP A 353 9.62 37.23 8.16
N TYR A 354 10.00 36.20 7.38
CA TYR A 354 9.61 36.03 5.98
C TYR A 354 8.17 35.54 5.85
N PHE A 355 7.76 34.57 6.68
CA PHE A 355 6.48 33.90 6.55
C PHE A 355 5.53 34.27 7.67
N VAL A 356 4.35 34.76 7.30
CA VAL A 356 3.31 35.13 8.26
C VAL A 356 1.99 34.53 7.85
N GLN A 357 1.30 33.92 8.80
CA GLN A 357 -0.04 33.41 8.58
C GLN A 357 -1.00 34.55 8.19
N TYR A 358 -1.69 34.38 7.06
CA TYR A 358 -2.58 35.38 6.49
C TYR A 358 -4.04 35.13 6.91
N VAL A 359 -4.55 33.92 6.67
CA VAL A 359 -5.93 33.54 7.01
C VAL A 359 -6.04 32.03 7.23
N ILE A 360 -7.01 31.62 8.06
CA ILE A 360 -7.40 30.21 8.23
C ILE A 360 -8.80 30.05 7.66
N VAL A 361 -8.89 29.39 6.52
CA VAL A 361 -10.16 29.10 5.85
C VAL A 361 -10.74 27.82 6.43
N ARG A 362 -11.93 27.90 7.04
CA ARG A 362 -12.67 26.74 7.54
C ARG A 362 -13.62 26.20 6.47
N THR A 363 -13.59 24.89 6.30
CA THR A 363 -14.27 24.16 5.24
C THR A 363 -15.46 23.36 5.75
N GLY A 364 -16.40 23.00 4.85
CA GLY A 364 -17.59 22.20 5.22
C GLY A 364 -17.23 20.76 5.63
N GLY A 365 -16.19 20.21 5.02
CA GLY A 365 -15.66 18.87 5.28
C GLY A 365 -14.16 18.86 5.58
N LYS A 366 -13.62 17.68 5.89
CA LYS A 366 -12.16 17.51 5.99
C LYS A 366 -11.55 17.69 4.61
N VAL A 367 -10.51 18.49 4.52
CA VAL A 367 -9.86 18.81 3.24
C VAL A 367 -9.00 17.64 2.81
N ARG A 368 -9.11 17.24 1.54
CA ARG A 368 -8.23 16.26 0.94
C ARG A 368 -7.14 16.91 0.11
N SER A 369 -7.48 17.90 -0.70
CA SER A 369 -6.54 18.58 -1.58
C SER A 369 -6.96 20.03 -1.81
N VAL A 370 -5.99 20.88 -2.10
CA VAL A 370 -6.19 22.29 -2.39
C VAL A 370 -5.46 22.69 -3.66
N ASP A 371 -6.03 23.59 -4.43
CA ASP A 371 -5.34 24.20 -5.58
C ASP A 371 -5.74 25.67 -5.75
N TRP A 372 -4.85 26.45 -6.38
CA TRP A 372 -5.05 27.88 -6.60
C TRP A 372 -5.75 28.14 -7.94
N ALA A 373 -6.87 28.86 -7.89
CA ALA A 373 -7.53 29.37 -9.08
C ALA A 373 -6.96 30.73 -9.48
N VAL A 374 -6.26 30.80 -10.62
CA VAL A 374 -5.66 32.05 -11.12
C VAL A 374 -6.58 32.71 -12.13
N GLY A 375 -7.60 33.40 -11.64
CA GLY A 375 -8.52 34.20 -12.46
C GLY A 375 -7.83 35.44 -13.06
N SER A 376 -7.99 35.66 -14.37
CA SER A 376 -7.52 36.88 -15.04
C SER A 376 -8.42 38.06 -14.63
N GLY A 377 -8.03 38.82 -13.61
CA GLY A 377 -8.66 40.10 -13.26
C GLY A 377 -9.19 40.26 -11.83
N SER A 378 -9.14 39.23 -10.97
CA SER A 378 -9.58 39.38 -9.57
C SER A 378 -8.49 39.96 -8.67
N LYS A 379 -8.83 41.00 -7.90
CA LYS A 379 -7.96 41.52 -6.83
C LYS A 379 -7.83 40.50 -5.70
N SER A 380 -8.86 39.70 -5.44
CA SER A 380 -8.81 38.57 -4.51
C SER A 380 -8.09 37.36 -5.08
N ILE A 381 -7.50 36.57 -4.18
CA ILE A 381 -6.95 35.25 -4.43
C ILE A 381 -8.09 34.24 -4.32
N GLN A 382 -8.10 33.25 -5.21
CA GLN A 382 -9.15 32.23 -5.25
C GLN A 382 -8.55 30.86 -4.93
N LEU A 383 -9.14 30.15 -3.98
CA LEU A 383 -8.69 28.85 -3.53
C LEU A 383 -9.78 27.81 -3.78
N VAL A 384 -9.43 26.75 -4.49
CA VAL A 384 -10.30 25.58 -4.68
C VAL A 384 -9.90 24.53 -3.66
N VAL A 385 -10.91 23.95 -3.00
CA VAL A 385 -10.73 22.93 -1.98
C VAL A 385 -11.59 21.73 -2.35
N GLY A 386 -10.95 20.57 -2.46
CA GLY A 386 -11.62 19.27 -2.54
C GLY A 386 -11.71 18.64 -1.15
N THR A 387 -12.91 18.25 -0.75
CA THR A 387 -13.16 17.67 0.58
C THR A 387 -13.42 16.17 0.52
N THR A 388 -13.05 15.44 1.58
CA THR A 388 -13.28 13.99 1.68
C THR A 388 -14.75 13.63 1.76
N ASN A 389 -15.63 14.57 2.13
CA ASN A 389 -17.08 14.39 2.12
C ASN A 389 -17.70 14.67 0.74
N ASN A 390 -16.96 14.45 -0.35
CA ASN A 390 -17.48 14.47 -1.72
C ASN A 390 -18.04 15.84 -2.14
N GLN A 391 -17.30 16.91 -1.85
CA GLN A 391 -17.68 18.28 -2.23
C GLN A 391 -16.49 19.04 -2.80
N LEU A 392 -16.80 20.03 -3.63
CA LEU A 392 -15.84 21.05 -4.08
C LEU A 392 -16.27 22.41 -3.55
N GLU A 393 -15.38 23.12 -2.90
CA GLU A 393 -15.60 24.46 -2.36
C GLU A 393 -14.64 25.46 -3.01
N TYR A 394 -15.15 26.63 -3.39
CA TYR A 394 -14.37 27.70 -4.02
C TYR A 394 -14.42 28.96 -3.15
N TYR A 395 -13.27 29.32 -2.60
CA TYR A 395 -13.10 30.41 -1.65
C TYR A 395 -12.45 31.64 -2.27
N SER A 396 -13.03 32.81 -2.03
CA SER A 396 -12.45 34.10 -2.39
C SER A 396 -11.86 34.76 -1.16
N ILE A 397 -10.55 35.02 -1.21
CA ILE A 397 -9.76 35.64 -0.15
C ILE A 397 -9.27 37.01 -0.65
N PRO A 398 -9.66 38.13 -0.03
CA PRO A 398 -9.19 39.46 -0.44
C PRO A 398 -7.68 39.60 -0.17
N THR A 399 -6.98 40.40 -0.98
CA THR A 399 -5.56 40.72 -0.73
C THR A 399 -5.40 42.02 0.04
N LYS A 400 -4.26 42.20 0.72
CA LYS A 400 -3.89 43.45 1.40
C LYS A 400 -3.96 44.71 0.50
N ASP A 401 -3.72 44.58 -0.79
CA ASP A 401 -3.71 45.71 -1.75
C ASP A 401 -5.12 46.15 -2.20
N SER A 402 -6.17 45.37 -1.89
CA SER A 402 -7.55 45.80 -2.11
C SER A 402 -7.98 46.69 -0.93
N GLY A 403 -7.65 47.98 -1.02
CA GLY A 403 -7.76 48.94 0.07
C GLY A 403 -9.10 48.94 0.81
N LYS A 404 -9.05 48.63 2.10
CA LYS A 404 -9.91 49.08 3.23
C LYS A 404 -9.76 48.27 4.53
N ALA A 405 -8.75 47.40 4.66
CA ALA A 405 -8.52 46.70 5.93
C ALA A 405 -7.67 47.55 6.89
N LYS A 406 -8.20 47.85 8.08
CA LYS A 406 -7.42 48.37 9.21
C LYS A 406 -6.34 47.34 9.58
N LYS A 407 -5.21 47.84 10.10
CA LYS A 407 -3.92 47.16 10.23
C LYS A 407 -3.89 45.92 11.17
N GLU A 408 -5.01 45.50 11.73
CA GLU A 408 -5.10 44.42 12.74
C GLU A 408 -6.28 43.44 12.56
N ASP A 409 -7.19 43.62 11.59
CA ASP A 409 -8.27 42.67 11.36
C ASP A 409 -7.81 41.54 10.42
N THR A 410 -7.99 40.28 10.85
CA THR A 410 -7.81 39.11 9.98
C THR A 410 -8.76 39.23 8.78
N PRO A 411 -8.29 39.05 7.53
CA PRO A 411 -9.13 39.21 6.34
C PRO A 411 -10.26 38.16 6.31
N ASP A 412 -11.49 38.62 6.13
CA ASP A 412 -12.65 37.73 5.96
C ASP A 412 -12.57 37.01 4.61
N TYR A 413 -12.69 35.67 4.65
CA TYR A 413 -12.82 34.83 3.46
C TYR A 413 -14.30 34.52 3.21
N THR A 414 -14.65 34.33 1.94
CA THR A 414 -16.04 34.00 1.55
C THR A 414 -16.05 32.74 0.71
N ARG A 415 -16.93 31.79 1.06
CA ARG A 415 -17.23 30.64 0.19
C ARG A 415 -18.14 31.13 -0.92
N SER A 416 -17.60 31.27 -2.12
CA SER A 416 -18.33 31.88 -3.25
C SER A 416 -19.09 30.86 -4.09
N LEU A 417 -18.54 29.66 -4.29
CA LEU A 417 -19.20 28.58 -5.02
C LEU A 417 -19.00 27.24 -4.29
N SER A 418 -19.92 26.31 -4.49
CA SER A 418 -19.81 24.93 -4.01
C SER A 418 -20.52 23.97 -4.96
N VAL A 419 -19.92 22.80 -5.19
CA VAL A 419 -20.52 21.70 -5.95
C VAL A 419 -20.81 20.55 -5.00
N ASP A 420 -22.09 20.33 -4.68
CA ASP A 420 -22.55 19.28 -3.77
C ASP A 420 -23.86 18.58 -4.22
N LEU A 421 -24.63 19.18 -5.13
CA LEU A 421 -25.85 18.59 -5.67
C LEU A 421 -25.64 17.21 -6.33
N PRO A 422 -24.58 16.98 -7.14
CA PRO A 422 -24.40 15.73 -7.89
C PRO A 422 -23.89 14.54 -7.06
N GLY A 423 -23.73 14.66 -5.74
CA GLY A 423 -23.21 13.58 -4.92
C GLY A 423 -23.73 13.55 -3.48
N HIS A 424 -23.69 12.38 -2.85
CA HIS A 424 -23.92 12.26 -1.41
C HIS A 424 -22.66 12.66 -0.64
N ARG A 425 -22.84 13.30 0.50
CA ARG A 425 -21.70 13.73 1.35
C ARG A 425 -21.07 12.56 2.11
N THR A 426 -21.92 11.61 2.49
CA THR A 426 -21.63 10.42 3.27
C THR A 426 -21.87 9.16 2.43
N ASP A 427 -21.54 8.01 2.99
CA ASP A 427 -21.84 6.70 2.41
C ASP A 427 -23.35 6.50 2.23
N VAL A 428 -23.72 5.89 1.10
CA VAL A 428 -25.12 5.58 0.78
C VAL A 428 -25.49 4.29 1.50
N ARG A 429 -26.52 4.35 2.35
CA ARG A 429 -26.91 3.24 3.24
C ARG A 429 -28.03 2.38 2.67
N SER A 430 -28.93 2.99 1.91
CA SER A 430 -30.03 2.28 1.25
C SER A 430 -30.36 2.91 -0.09
N VAL A 431 -30.88 2.07 -0.96
CA VAL A 431 -31.27 2.41 -2.32
C VAL A 431 -32.60 1.72 -2.60
N SER A 432 -33.52 2.44 -3.23
CA SER A 432 -34.82 1.91 -3.65
C SER A 432 -35.11 2.41 -5.06
N LEU A 433 -35.52 1.48 -5.93
CA LEU A 433 -35.97 1.78 -7.28
C LEU A 433 -37.47 2.09 -7.29
N SER A 434 -37.83 3.03 -8.15
CA SER A 434 -39.21 3.31 -8.52
C SER A 434 -39.87 2.09 -9.15
N SER A 435 -41.19 1.99 -9.05
CA SER A 435 -41.98 0.93 -9.68
C SER A 435 -41.86 0.96 -11.20
N ASP A 436 -41.58 2.14 -11.77
CA ASP A 436 -41.35 2.34 -13.21
C ASP A 436 -39.87 2.23 -13.64
N ASP A 437 -38.96 1.92 -12.72
CA ASP A 437 -37.51 1.80 -12.91
C ASP A 437 -36.83 3.04 -13.53
N LYS A 438 -37.47 4.23 -13.55
CA LYS A 438 -36.85 5.45 -14.07
C LYS A 438 -36.15 6.27 -12.99
N MET A 439 -36.74 6.25 -11.80
CA MET A 439 -36.30 7.04 -10.66
C MET A 439 -35.65 6.15 -9.61
N LEU A 440 -34.66 6.69 -8.93
CA LEU A 440 -33.91 6.02 -7.88
C LEU A 440 -33.91 6.90 -6.64
N ALA A 441 -34.32 6.38 -5.49
CA ALA A 441 -34.13 7.02 -4.20
C ALA A 441 -32.88 6.42 -3.55
N SER A 442 -31.96 7.27 -3.11
CA SER A 442 -30.79 6.87 -2.34
C SER A 442 -30.73 7.67 -1.05
N ALA A 443 -30.62 6.95 0.06
CA ALA A 443 -30.56 7.54 1.38
C ALA A 443 -29.16 7.39 1.97
N SER A 444 -28.62 8.50 2.44
CA SER A 444 -27.35 8.57 3.16
C SER A 444 -27.57 9.21 4.52
N ASN A 445 -26.53 9.23 5.34
CA ASN A 445 -26.59 9.97 6.60
C ASN A 445 -26.74 11.48 6.32
N GLY A 446 -27.87 12.08 6.69
CA GLY A 446 -28.16 13.51 6.55
C GLY A 446 -28.93 13.89 5.28
N SER A 447 -29.04 13.01 4.29
CA SER A 447 -29.68 13.38 3.02
C SER A 447 -30.30 12.20 2.28
N LEU A 448 -31.48 12.45 1.70
CA LEU A 448 -32.14 11.58 0.73
C LEU A 448 -32.09 12.28 -0.63
N LYS A 449 -31.59 11.61 -1.66
CA LYS A 449 -31.55 12.15 -3.02
C LYS A 449 -32.34 11.25 -3.96
N ILE A 450 -33.01 11.88 -4.93
CA ILE A 450 -33.74 11.18 -5.97
C ILE A 450 -33.06 11.48 -7.31
N TRP A 451 -32.74 10.41 -8.02
CA TRP A 451 -32.01 10.44 -9.28
C TRP A 451 -32.89 9.93 -10.41
N ASN A 452 -32.56 10.34 -11.63
CA ASN A 452 -33.03 9.69 -12.83
C ASN A 452 -31.91 8.79 -13.38
N ILE A 453 -32.22 7.52 -13.60
CA ILE A 453 -31.23 6.50 -14.00
C ILE A 453 -30.76 6.72 -15.45
N LYS A 454 -31.60 7.35 -16.28
CA LYS A 454 -31.25 7.64 -17.68
C LYS A 454 -30.29 8.83 -17.79
N THR A 455 -30.55 9.91 -17.03
CA THR A 455 -29.74 11.14 -17.09
C THR A 455 -28.62 11.19 -16.06
N GLN A 456 -28.64 10.33 -15.04
CA GLN A 456 -27.71 10.29 -13.90
C GLN A 456 -27.72 11.57 -13.03
N THR A 457 -28.68 12.46 -13.24
CA THR A 457 -28.77 13.74 -12.52
C THR A 457 -29.66 13.60 -11.30
N CYS A 458 -29.25 14.23 -10.20
CA CYS A 458 -30.10 14.41 -9.02
C CYS A 458 -31.26 15.37 -9.35
N ILE A 459 -32.50 14.93 -9.18
CA ILE A 459 -33.70 15.75 -9.41
C ILE A 459 -34.09 16.47 -8.13
N ARG A 460 -34.17 15.74 -7.01
CA ARG A 460 -34.56 16.27 -5.70
C ARG A 460 -33.55 15.87 -4.63
N THR A 461 -33.33 16.76 -3.67
CA THR A 461 -32.56 16.50 -2.45
C THR A 461 -33.43 16.86 -1.27
N PHE A 462 -33.50 15.97 -0.29
CA PHE A 462 -34.17 16.15 0.99
C PHE A 462 -33.13 16.05 2.10
N GLU A 463 -33.36 16.80 3.17
CA GLU A 463 -32.61 16.67 4.41
C GLU A 463 -33.35 15.68 5.30
N CYS A 464 -32.64 14.67 5.77
CA CYS A 464 -33.17 13.65 6.68
C CYS A 464 -32.15 13.42 7.79
N GLY A 465 -32.54 12.71 8.84
CA GLY A 465 -31.57 12.25 9.86
C GLY A 465 -30.57 11.22 9.32
N TYR A 466 -30.02 10.40 10.22
CA TYR A 466 -29.23 9.24 9.83
C TYR A 466 -30.16 8.18 9.23
N ALA A 467 -30.31 8.17 7.91
CA ALA A 467 -31.17 7.21 7.20
C ALA A 467 -30.49 5.84 7.09
N LEU A 468 -31.21 4.78 7.50
CA LEU A 468 -30.76 3.39 7.41
C LEU A 468 -31.43 2.65 6.26
N CYS A 469 -32.75 2.84 6.12
CA CYS A 469 -33.55 2.21 5.08
C CYS A 469 -34.44 3.25 4.37
N CYS A 470 -34.70 3.01 3.09
CA CYS A 470 -35.64 3.80 2.31
C CYS A 470 -36.45 2.87 1.40
N SER A 471 -37.69 3.27 1.10
CA SER A 471 -38.53 2.57 0.14
C SER A 471 -39.51 3.52 -0.53
N PHE A 472 -39.69 3.37 -1.84
CA PHE A 472 -40.80 4.00 -2.54
C PHE A 472 -42.13 3.37 -2.16
N LEU A 473 -43.15 4.21 -1.98
CA LEU A 473 -44.53 3.74 -1.96
C LEU A 473 -45.00 3.48 -3.39
N PRO A 474 -45.86 2.48 -3.61
CA PRO A 474 -46.38 2.17 -4.93
C PRO A 474 -47.15 3.36 -5.49
N GLY A 475 -46.85 3.69 -6.75
CA GLY A 475 -47.27 4.94 -7.39
C GLY A 475 -46.21 6.05 -7.35
N ASP A 476 -45.01 5.76 -6.80
CA ASP A 476 -43.74 6.50 -6.91
C ASP A 476 -43.77 7.97 -6.48
N LYS A 477 -44.88 8.42 -5.88
CA LYS A 477 -45.09 9.80 -5.43
C LYS A 477 -44.44 10.09 -4.08
N VAL A 478 -44.37 9.09 -3.21
CA VAL A 478 -43.94 9.26 -1.82
C VAL A 478 -42.81 8.27 -1.52
N VAL A 479 -41.79 8.74 -0.81
CA VAL A 479 -40.69 7.94 -0.29
C VAL A 479 -40.78 7.90 1.22
N VAL A 480 -40.57 6.72 1.80
CA VAL A 480 -40.46 6.53 3.25
C VAL A 480 -39.00 6.30 3.62
N VAL A 481 -38.55 6.94 4.68
CA VAL A 481 -37.21 6.78 5.24
C VAL A 481 -37.32 6.36 6.70
N GLY A 482 -36.56 5.32 7.08
CA GLY A 482 -36.36 4.92 8.47
C GLY A 482 -35.02 5.44 8.98
N THR A 483 -35.06 6.20 10.08
CA THR A 483 -33.85 6.77 10.68
C THR A 483 -33.30 5.91 11.82
N LYS A 484 -32.02 6.13 12.14
CA LYS A 484 -31.38 5.56 13.33
C LYS A 484 -32.01 6.05 14.64
N GLY A 485 -32.66 7.23 14.62
CA GLY A 485 -33.34 7.80 15.78
C GLY A 485 -34.68 7.13 16.11
N GLY A 486 -35.13 6.17 15.30
CA GLY A 486 -36.44 5.53 15.49
C GLY A 486 -37.60 6.28 14.83
N GLU A 487 -37.31 7.30 14.02
CA GLU A 487 -38.31 8.08 13.30
C GLU A 487 -38.55 7.53 11.89
N LEU A 488 -39.81 7.53 11.48
CA LEU A 488 -40.24 7.31 10.10
C LEU A 488 -40.60 8.66 9.47
N GLU A 489 -39.86 9.03 8.45
CA GLU A 489 -40.06 10.28 7.70
C GLU A 489 -40.67 9.97 6.32
N LEU A 490 -41.73 10.69 5.96
CA LEU A 490 -42.40 10.60 4.67
C LEU A 490 -42.10 11.83 3.81
N PHE A 491 -41.63 11.62 2.59
CA PHE A 491 -41.30 12.69 1.64
C PHE A 491 -42.12 12.56 0.36
N ASP A 492 -42.69 13.66 -0.12
CA ASP A 492 -43.30 13.71 -1.46
C ASP A 492 -42.26 14.15 -2.50
N VAL A 493 -42.13 13.35 -3.56
CA VAL A 493 -41.18 13.56 -4.66
C VAL A 493 -41.53 14.79 -5.51
N ALA A 494 -42.83 15.02 -5.74
CA ALA A 494 -43.29 16.07 -6.63
C ALA A 494 -43.13 17.46 -6.00
N SER A 495 -43.60 17.61 -4.75
CA SER A 495 -43.51 18.85 -3.98
C SER A 495 -42.17 19.08 -3.31
N ALA A 496 -41.32 18.05 -3.21
CA ALA A 496 -40.04 18.08 -2.52
C ALA A 496 -40.16 18.53 -1.05
N SER A 497 -41.21 18.07 -0.35
CA SER A 497 -41.49 18.43 1.04
C SER A 497 -41.66 17.20 1.93
N LEU A 498 -41.27 17.32 3.20
CA LEU A 498 -41.66 16.37 4.24
C LEU A 498 -43.19 16.44 4.43
N LEU A 499 -43.87 15.29 4.33
CA LEU A 499 -45.31 15.16 4.55
C LEU A 499 -45.64 14.92 6.02
N ASP A 500 -44.95 13.94 6.62
CA ASP A 500 -45.21 13.48 7.99
C ASP A 500 -43.90 12.95 8.59
N SER A 501 -43.76 13.08 9.91
CA SER A 501 -42.66 12.49 10.68
C SER A 501 -43.24 11.86 11.94
N VAL A 502 -43.04 10.55 12.07
CA VAL A 502 -43.63 9.73 13.14
C VAL A 502 -42.52 9.09 13.95
N THR A 503 -42.53 9.30 15.27
CA THR A 503 -41.67 8.59 16.21
C THR A 503 -42.14 7.14 16.35
N ALA A 504 -41.66 6.30 15.45
CA ALA A 504 -42.13 4.93 15.28
C ALA A 504 -41.57 3.99 16.35
N HIS A 505 -40.30 4.13 16.72
CA HIS A 505 -39.58 3.21 17.59
C HIS A 505 -38.65 3.94 18.56
N GLU A 506 -38.23 3.28 19.64
CA GLU A 506 -37.23 3.82 20.59
C GLU A 506 -35.79 3.60 20.10
N GLY A 507 -35.60 2.64 19.19
CA GLY A 507 -34.31 2.27 18.61
C GLY A 507 -34.25 2.43 17.10
N ALA A 508 -33.06 2.17 16.54
CA ALA A 508 -32.80 2.28 15.12
C ALA A 508 -33.70 1.37 14.26
N ILE A 509 -34.26 1.92 13.18
CA ILE A 509 -35.04 1.15 12.21
C ILE A 509 -34.10 0.56 11.17
N TRP A 510 -33.87 -0.75 11.23
CA TRP A 510 -32.93 -1.42 10.34
C TRP A 510 -33.53 -1.76 8.98
N SER A 511 -34.82 -2.11 8.96
CA SER A 511 -35.49 -2.53 7.74
C SER A 511 -36.90 -2.00 7.65
N LEU A 512 -37.30 -1.74 6.41
CA LEU A 512 -38.59 -1.20 6.04
C LEU A 512 -39.03 -1.90 4.77
N GLN A 513 -40.22 -2.47 4.78
CA GLN A 513 -40.77 -3.16 3.63
C GLN A 513 -42.22 -2.74 3.43
N VAL A 514 -42.55 -2.38 2.19
CA VAL A 514 -43.92 -2.12 1.78
C VAL A 514 -44.61 -3.45 1.50
N HIS A 515 -45.84 -3.59 1.94
CA HIS A 515 -46.66 -4.76 1.66
C HIS A 515 -46.95 -4.83 0.15
N PRO A 516 -47.00 -6.02 -0.49
CA PRO A 516 -47.28 -6.13 -1.93
C PRO A 516 -48.60 -5.48 -2.40
N ASP A 517 -49.62 -5.40 -1.52
CA ASP A 517 -50.88 -4.67 -1.79
C ASP A 517 -50.72 -3.14 -1.79
N GLY A 518 -49.59 -2.61 -1.31
CA GLY A 518 -49.28 -1.19 -1.31
C GLY A 518 -50.03 -0.32 -0.29
N LYS A 519 -50.93 -0.92 0.50
CA LYS A 519 -51.74 -0.20 1.50
C LYS A 519 -51.12 -0.14 2.89
N SER A 520 -50.13 -0.98 3.15
CA SER A 520 -49.46 -1.08 4.45
C SER A 520 -47.95 -1.23 4.28
N MET A 521 -47.22 -0.99 5.36
CA MET A 521 -45.78 -1.19 5.46
C MET A 521 -45.43 -1.75 6.83
N VAL A 522 -44.25 -2.35 6.92
CA VAL A 522 -43.69 -2.84 8.18
C VAL A 522 -42.34 -2.20 8.42
N SER A 523 -42.13 -1.74 9.65
CA SER A 523 -40.84 -1.28 10.16
C SER A 523 -40.32 -2.27 11.19
N GLY A 524 -39.06 -2.68 11.08
CA GLY A 524 -38.35 -3.51 12.03
C GLY A 524 -37.24 -2.75 12.70
N SER A 525 -37.19 -2.80 14.02
CA SER A 525 -36.28 -2.01 14.83
C SER A 525 -35.44 -2.86 15.77
N ALA A 526 -34.36 -2.25 16.26
CA ALA A 526 -33.56 -2.75 17.37
C ALA A 526 -34.32 -2.80 18.70
N ASP A 527 -35.52 -2.20 18.82
CA ASP A 527 -36.35 -2.28 20.04
C ASP A 527 -37.10 -3.62 20.20
N LYS A 528 -36.75 -4.64 19.40
CA LYS A 528 -37.35 -5.99 19.39
C LYS A 528 -38.81 -6.00 18.94
N THR A 529 -39.26 -4.95 18.26
CA THR A 529 -40.61 -4.87 17.70
C THR A 529 -40.59 -4.64 16.20
N ALA A 530 -41.49 -5.34 15.51
CA ALA A 530 -41.91 -5.00 14.16
C ALA A 530 -43.29 -4.34 14.23
N LYS A 531 -43.42 -3.12 13.71
CA LYS A 531 -44.68 -2.37 13.70
C LYS A 531 -45.25 -2.34 12.28
N PHE A 532 -46.55 -2.54 12.19
CA PHE A 532 -47.31 -2.46 10.94
C PHE A 532 -48.00 -1.10 10.87
N TRP A 533 -47.88 -0.45 9.72
CA TRP A 533 -48.45 0.86 9.45
C TRP A 533 -49.36 0.78 8.24
N ASN A 534 -50.53 1.39 8.33
CA ASN A 534 -51.46 1.55 7.22
C ASN A 534 -51.42 2.99 6.74
N PHE A 535 -51.46 3.18 5.42
CA PHE A 535 -51.51 4.51 4.83
C PHE A 535 -52.95 5.04 4.89
N GLN A 536 -53.17 6.15 5.59
CA GLN A 536 -54.46 6.82 5.66
C GLN A 536 -54.36 8.23 5.10
N ILE A 537 -55.28 8.60 4.21
CA ILE A 537 -55.39 9.95 3.69
C ILE A 537 -56.30 10.73 4.63
N VAL A 538 -55.72 11.60 5.44
CA VAL A 538 -56.44 12.48 6.38
C VAL A 538 -56.62 13.85 5.73
N GLN A 539 -57.84 14.39 5.77
CA GLN A 539 -58.11 15.75 5.32
C GLN A 539 -57.79 16.73 6.45
N GLU A 540 -56.72 17.49 6.32
CA GLU A 540 -56.38 18.56 7.27
C GLU A 540 -56.86 19.91 6.75
N GLU A 541 -57.54 20.67 7.61
CA GLU A 541 -57.89 22.06 7.35
C GLU A 541 -56.64 22.93 7.42
N ILE A 542 -56.45 23.80 6.43
CA ILE A 542 -55.37 24.78 6.47
C ILE A 542 -55.74 25.82 7.54
N LEU A 543 -54.88 26.01 8.55
CA LEU A 543 -55.04 27.00 9.62
C LEU A 543 -55.47 28.36 9.06
N GLY A 544 -56.72 28.77 9.33
CA GLY A 544 -57.30 30.05 8.89
C GLY A 544 -58.21 30.01 7.65
N THR A 545 -58.48 28.84 7.05
CA THR A 545 -59.47 28.69 5.95
C THR A 545 -60.33 27.43 6.12
N THR A 546 -61.51 27.39 5.51
CA THR A 546 -62.38 26.19 5.46
C THR A 546 -61.96 25.18 4.39
N ARG A 547 -60.78 25.35 3.78
CA ARG A 547 -60.26 24.45 2.74
C ARG A 547 -59.47 23.32 3.37
N THR A 548 -59.87 22.08 3.06
CA THR A 548 -59.16 20.87 3.46
C THR A 548 -58.15 20.46 2.39
N THR A 549 -56.97 20.01 2.82
CA THR A 549 -55.97 19.36 1.96
C THR A 549 -55.81 17.90 2.38
N PRO A 550 -55.90 16.94 1.43
CA PRO A 550 -55.62 15.55 1.75
C PRO A 550 -54.12 15.37 1.99
N LYS A 551 -53.74 14.94 3.19
CA LYS A 551 -52.37 14.54 3.54
C LYS A 551 -52.33 13.06 3.90
N LEU A 552 -51.28 12.37 3.45
CA LEU A 552 -51.04 10.97 3.78
C LEU A 552 -50.36 10.89 5.14
N LYS A 553 -50.96 10.16 6.08
CA LYS A 553 -50.43 9.87 7.42
C LYS A 553 -50.28 8.38 7.65
N LEU A 554 -49.36 8.01 8.54
CA LEU A 554 -49.16 6.63 8.97
C LEU A 554 -50.02 6.34 10.20
N ALA A 555 -50.97 5.41 10.07
CA ALA A 555 -51.72 4.88 11.19
C ALA A 555 -51.14 3.53 11.61
N GLN A 556 -50.70 3.41 12.86
CA GLN A 556 -50.20 2.15 13.40
C GLN A 556 -51.35 1.13 13.51
N SER A 557 -51.20 -0.05 12.90
CA SER A 557 -52.23 -1.09 12.89
C SER A 557 -51.95 -2.22 13.88
N ARG A 558 -50.74 -2.80 13.85
CA ARG A 558 -50.35 -3.99 14.64
C ARG A 558 -48.91 -3.90 15.10
N ILE A 559 -48.57 -4.63 16.17
CA ILE A 559 -47.22 -4.79 16.68
C ILE A 559 -46.91 -6.28 16.80
N LEU A 560 -45.76 -6.70 16.28
CA LEU A 560 -45.18 -8.01 16.48
C LEU A 560 -43.97 -7.85 17.41
N LYS A 561 -44.06 -8.39 18.63
CA LYS A 561 -42.94 -8.41 19.57
C LYS A 561 -42.17 -9.71 19.44
N VAL A 562 -40.86 -9.62 19.23
CA VAL A 562 -39.95 -10.75 19.09
C VAL A 562 -38.97 -10.81 20.26
N ALA A 563 -38.16 -11.87 20.31
CA ALA A 563 -37.25 -12.11 21.43
C ALA A 563 -36.01 -11.21 21.41
N ASP A 564 -35.58 -10.79 20.21
CA ASP A 564 -34.33 -10.07 20.00
C ASP A 564 -34.46 -9.02 18.88
N ASP A 565 -33.39 -8.26 18.67
CA ASP A 565 -33.35 -7.14 17.72
C ASP A 565 -33.58 -7.63 16.29
N ILE A 566 -34.39 -6.88 15.52
CA ILE A 566 -34.69 -7.21 14.13
C ILE A 566 -33.71 -6.49 13.22
N LEU A 567 -33.05 -7.24 12.33
CA LEU A 567 -32.11 -6.68 11.35
C LEU A 567 -32.78 -6.50 9.99
N SER A 568 -33.42 -7.56 9.47
CA SER A 568 -34.06 -7.55 8.16
C SER A 568 -35.47 -8.13 8.24
N LEU A 569 -36.33 -7.64 7.35
CA LEU A 569 -37.70 -8.14 7.20
C LEU A 569 -38.07 -8.11 5.73
N LYS A 570 -38.75 -9.17 5.27
CA LYS A 570 -39.27 -9.28 3.89
C LYS A 570 -40.62 -9.96 3.88
N PHE A 571 -41.53 -9.39 3.09
CA PHE A 571 -42.78 -10.03 2.73
C PHE A 571 -42.55 -11.03 1.62
N SER A 572 -43.33 -12.10 1.62
CA SER A 572 -43.47 -12.93 0.44
C SER A 572 -44.21 -12.17 -0.66
N PRO A 573 -43.85 -12.36 -1.94
CA PRO A 573 -44.53 -11.68 -3.06
C PRO A 573 -46.03 -11.99 -3.15
N ASP A 574 -46.46 -13.16 -2.67
CA ASP A 574 -47.87 -13.54 -2.54
C ASP A 574 -48.58 -12.96 -1.29
N ALA A 575 -47.89 -12.12 -0.52
CA ALA A 575 -48.36 -11.44 0.68
C ALA A 575 -48.81 -12.34 1.86
N LYS A 576 -48.59 -13.65 1.79
CA LYS A 576 -49.03 -14.59 2.84
C LYS A 576 -48.05 -14.70 4.01
N LEU A 577 -46.75 -14.56 3.74
CA LEU A 577 -45.68 -14.82 4.69
C LEU A 577 -44.86 -13.55 4.93
N LEU A 578 -44.33 -13.44 6.15
CA LEU A 578 -43.39 -12.40 6.57
C LEU A 578 -42.20 -13.09 7.21
N ALA A 579 -41.03 -12.95 6.61
CA ALA A 579 -39.77 -13.40 7.19
C ALA A 579 -39.10 -12.27 7.96
N VAL A 580 -38.55 -12.59 9.13
CA VAL A 580 -37.89 -11.66 10.05
C VAL A 580 -36.55 -12.27 10.46
N SER A 581 -35.43 -11.57 10.24
CA SER A 581 -34.15 -11.96 10.81
C SER A 581 -33.93 -11.29 12.14
N LEU A 582 -33.39 -12.08 13.05
CA LEU A 582 -33.08 -11.65 14.40
C LEU A 582 -31.56 -11.59 14.59
N LEU A 583 -31.14 -10.81 15.56
CA LEU A 583 -29.76 -10.74 16.00
C LEU A 583 -29.27 -12.08 16.61
N ASP A 584 -30.19 -12.92 17.10
CA ASP A 584 -29.93 -14.27 17.62
C ASP A 584 -29.51 -15.31 16.55
N SER A 585 -29.18 -14.86 15.33
CA SER A 585 -28.81 -15.66 14.14
C SER A 585 -29.90 -16.57 13.58
N THR A 586 -31.15 -16.41 14.04
CA THR A 586 -32.31 -17.15 13.51
C THR A 586 -33.14 -16.30 12.57
N VAL A 587 -33.84 -16.98 11.65
CA VAL A 587 -34.88 -16.35 10.82
C VAL A 587 -36.21 -16.97 11.18
N LYS A 588 -37.20 -16.12 11.46
CA LYS A 588 -38.56 -16.53 11.81
C LYS A 588 -39.51 -16.12 10.69
N VAL A 589 -40.27 -17.08 10.20
CA VAL A 589 -41.30 -16.85 9.18
C VAL A 589 -42.66 -16.87 9.88
N PHE A 590 -43.46 -15.84 9.66
CA PHE A 590 -44.79 -15.66 10.21
C PHE A 590 -45.84 -15.62 9.09
N PHE A 591 -47.07 -16.02 9.41
CA PHE A 591 -48.22 -15.69 8.57
C PHE A 591 -48.61 -14.22 8.76
N VAL A 592 -48.80 -13.47 7.68
CA VAL A 592 -49.13 -12.03 7.75
C VAL A 592 -50.49 -11.79 8.43
N ASP A 593 -51.49 -12.61 8.12
CA ASP A 593 -52.86 -12.43 8.63
C ASP A 593 -52.97 -12.60 10.14
N SER A 594 -52.32 -13.65 10.68
CA SER A 594 -52.45 -14.08 12.08
C SER A 594 -51.25 -13.79 12.95
N LEU A 595 -50.10 -13.44 12.34
CA LEU A 595 -48.79 -13.32 12.98
C LEU A 595 -48.37 -14.57 13.78
N LYS A 596 -48.97 -15.73 13.45
CA LYS A 596 -48.53 -17.00 13.99
C LYS A 596 -47.22 -17.42 13.33
N LEU A 597 -46.35 -17.98 14.15
CA LEU A 597 -45.09 -18.53 13.69
C LEU A 597 -45.37 -19.72 12.76
N TYR A 598 -44.77 -19.68 11.57
CA TYR A 598 -44.81 -20.75 10.58
C TYR A 598 -43.54 -21.60 10.67
N LEU A 599 -42.37 -21.01 10.47
CA LEU A 599 -41.07 -21.70 10.46
C LEU A 599 -40.02 -20.93 11.26
N ASN A 600 -39.07 -21.66 11.84
CA ASN A 600 -37.82 -21.14 12.38
C ASN A 600 -36.64 -21.77 11.62
N LEU A 601 -35.83 -20.95 10.96
CA LEU A 601 -34.65 -21.39 10.23
C LEU A 601 -33.40 -21.23 11.12
N TYR A 602 -32.63 -22.30 11.27
CA TYR A 602 -31.47 -22.38 12.17
C TYR A 602 -30.17 -22.72 11.47
N GLY A 603 -29.07 -22.26 12.04
CA GLY A 603 -27.73 -22.82 11.80
C GLY A 603 -26.73 -21.85 11.21
N HIS A 604 -27.10 -20.60 10.91
CA HIS A 604 -26.11 -19.55 10.69
C HIS A 604 -25.27 -19.38 11.96
N LYS A 605 -23.97 -19.08 11.77
CA LYS A 605 -23.06 -18.91 12.93
C LYS A 605 -23.09 -17.49 13.47
N LEU A 606 -23.41 -16.53 12.61
CA LEU A 606 -23.48 -15.12 12.90
C LEU A 606 -24.84 -14.56 12.46
N PRO A 607 -25.22 -13.36 12.93
CA PRO A 607 -26.50 -12.75 12.60
C PRO A 607 -26.76 -12.66 11.09
N VAL A 608 -28.02 -12.85 10.70
CA VAL A 608 -28.47 -12.74 9.31
C VAL A 608 -28.75 -11.27 9.01
N LEU A 609 -27.93 -10.68 8.14
CA LEU A 609 -27.96 -9.26 7.81
C LEU A 609 -29.06 -8.92 6.82
N SER A 610 -29.29 -9.78 5.84
CA SER A 610 -30.30 -9.58 4.81
C SER A 610 -30.91 -10.91 4.40
N MET A 611 -32.11 -10.82 3.83
CA MET A 611 -32.84 -11.94 3.28
C MET A 611 -33.67 -11.49 2.10
N ASP A 612 -33.98 -12.43 1.22
CA ASP A 612 -34.97 -12.22 0.19
C ASP A 612 -35.74 -13.50 -0.11
N ILE A 613 -36.98 -13.35 -0.56
CA ILE A 613 -37.89 -14.46 -0.90
C ILE A 613 -38.09 -14.46 -2.41
N SER A 614 -38.11 -15.63 -3.03
CA SER A 614 -38.35 -15.78 -4.47
C SER A 614 -39.73 -15.31 -4.89
N TYR A 615 -39.88 -14.96 -6.17
CA TYR A 615 -41.13 -14.48 -6.76
C TYR A 615 -42.31 -15.46 -6.58
N ASP A 616 -42.04 -16.76 -6.50
CA ASP A 616 -43.03 -17.84 -6.33
C ASP A 616 -43.24 -18.24 -4.86
N SER A 617 -42.60 -17.55 -3.92
CA SER A 617 -42.64 -17.85 -2.48
C SER A 617 -42.17 -19.27 -2.12
N LYS A 618 -41.32 -19.92 -2.93
CA LYS A 618 -40.78 -21.27 -2.60
C LYS A 618 -39.38 -21.26 -2.02
N LEU A 619 -38.54 -20.31 -2.39
CA LEU A 619 -37.17 -20.20 -1.92
C LEU A 619 -37.02 -18.95 -1.05
N ILE A 620 -36.23 -19.07 0.00
CA ILE A 620 -35.75 -17.92 0.77
C ILE A 620 -34.22 -18.00 0.85
N ILE A 621 -33.58 -16.87 0.61
CA ILE A 621 -32.13 -16.73 0.71
C ILE A 621 -31.83 -15.90 1.94
N THR A 622 -30.88 -16.38 2.72
CA THR A 622 -30.40 -15.69 3.91
C THR A 622 -28.90 -15.44 3.79
N SER A 623 -28.52 -14.17 3.96
CA SER A 623 -27.12 -13.75 3.97
C SER A 623 -26.69 -13.33 5.37
N SER A 624 -25.52 -13.82 5.78
CA SER A 624 -25.01 -13.60 7.14
C SER A 624 -23.62 -13.00 7.11
N ALA A 625 -23.24 -12.42 8.25
CA ALA A 625 -21.87 -12.02 8.52
C ALA A 625 -20.89 -13.21 8.59
N ASP A 626 -21.39 -14.46 8.60
CA ASP A 626 -20.58 -15.68 8.52
C ASP A 626 -19.99 -15.94 7.12
N LYS A 627 -20.18 -15.00 6.19
CA LYS A 627 -19.68 -15.00 4.79
C LYS A 627 -20.38 -16.02 3.88
N ASN A 628 -21.38 -16.72 4.42
CA ASN A 628 -22.13 -17.73 3.70
C ASN A 628 -23.51 -17.21 3.31
N ILE A 629 -23.99 -17.78 2.21
CA ILE A 629 -25.37 -17.66 1.76
C ILE A 629 -26.03 -19.01 2.00
N ARG A 630 -27.25 -19.01 2.54
CA ARG A 630 -28.05 -20.22 2.63
C ARG A 630 -29.34 -20.06 1.86
N ILE A 631 -29.72 -21.13 1.18
CA ILE A 631 -30.94 -21.19 0.39
C ILE A 631 -31.84 -22.23 1.05
N TRP A 632 -33.04 -21.82 1.39
CA TRP A 632 -34.03 -22.64 2.09
C TRP A 632 -35.28 -22.83 1.26
N GLY A 633 -35.88 -24.01 1.38
CA GLY A 633 -37.22 -24.28 0.90
C GLY A 633 -38.24 -23.72 1.90
N LEU A 634 -39.16 -22.89 1.44
CA LEU A 634 -40.16 -22.24 2.30
C LEU A 634 -41.33 -23.17 2.65
N ASP A 635 -41.49 -24.29 1.92
CA ASP A 635 -42.53 -25.28 2.18
C ASP A 635 -42.32 -25.96 3.54
N PHE A 636 -41.09 -26.37 3.85
CA PHE A 636 -40.76 -27.10 5.09
C PHE A 636 -39.66 -26.45 5.94
N GLY A 637 -38.97 -25.43 5.43
CA GLY A 637 -37.84 -24.80 6.09
C GLY A 637 -36.55 -25.61 6.00
N ASP A 638 -36.42 -26.48 5.01
CA ASP A 638 -35.22 -27.27 4.75
C ASP A 638 -34.12 -26.44 4.08
N CYS A 639 -32.86 -26.68 4.45
CA CYS A 639 -31.72 -26.02 3.81
C CYS A 639 -31.35 -26.80 2.55
N HIS A 640 -31.55 -26.22 1.37
CA HIS A 640 -31.11 -26.84 0.11
C HIS A 640 -29.59 -26.88 0.03
N LYS A 641 -28.93 -25.74 0.25
CA LYS A 641 -27.47 -25.63 0.19
C LYS A 641 -26.96 -24.44 1.01
N ALA A 642 -25.79 -24.63 1.60
CA ALA A 642 -24.97 -23.55 2.14
C ALA A 642 -23.82 -23.27 1.16
N LEU A 643 -23.76 -22.04 0.66
CA LEU A 643 -22.78 -21.57 -0.30
C LEU A 643 -21.78 -20.66 0.40
N PHE A 644 -20.48 -20.97 0.30
CA PHE A 644 -19.43 -20.03 0.64
C PHE A 644 -19.29 -19.06 -0.53
N GLY A 645 -19.92 -17.89 -0.41
CA GLY A 645 -20.05 -16.94 -1.51
C GLY A 645 -18.91 -15.92 -1.57
N HIS A 646 -18.56 -15.34 -0.42
CA HIS A 646 -17.74 -14.13 -0.35
C HIS A 646 -16.57 -14.26 0.64
N GLN A 647 -15.57 -13.40 0.50
CA GLN A 647 -14.41 -13.38 1.40
C GLN A 647 -14.69 -12.60 2.70
N ASP A 648 -15.72 -11.76 2.69
CA ASP A 648 -16.19 -10.97 3.83
C ASP A 648 -17.73 -11.02 3.96
N SER A 649 -18.25 -10.25 4.92
CA SER A 649 -19.64 -10.22 5.34
C SER A 649 -20.55 -9.79 4.21
N ILE A 650 -21.64 -10.54 4.00
CA ILE A 650 -22.61 -10.30 2.94
C ILE A 650 -23.71 -9.39 3.46
N LEU A 651 -23.77 -8.18 2.93
CA LEU A 651 -24.62 -7.10 3.45
C LEU A 651 -26.05 -7.18 2.91
N GLN A 652 -26.22 -7.46 1.62
CA GLN A 652 -27.54 -7.53 1.01
C GLN A 652 -27.64 -8.64 -0.04
N VAL A 653 -28.81 -9.26 -0.12
CA VAL A 653 -29.20 -10.17 -1.20
C VAL A 653 -30.51 -9.70 -1.83
N ALA A 654 -30.64 -9.91 -3.13
CA ALA A 654 -31.88 -9.64 -3.86
C ALA A 654 -32.10 -10.67 -4.98
N PHE A 655 -33.33 -11.20 -5.07
CA PHE A 655 -33.81 -11.99 -6.20
C PHE A 655 -34.21 -11.09 -7.37
N VAL A 656 -34.21 -11.67 -8.57
CA VAL A 656 -34.93 -11.09 -9.70
C VAL A 656 -36.45 -11.20 -9.45
N PRO A 657 -37.20 -10.08 -9.44
CA PRO A 657 -38.61 -10.08 -8.99
C PRO A 657 -39.61 -10.84 -9.89
N HIS A 658 -39.25 -11.09 -11.16
CA HIS A 658 -40.13 -11.71 -12.14
C HIS A 658 -39.44 -12.86 -12.89
N ASN A 659 -40.26 -13.79 -13.39
CA ASN A 659 -39.80 -14.95 -14.15
C ASN A 659 -40.18 -14.88 -15.64
N SER A 660 -40.35 -13.67 -16.20
CA SER A 660 -40.65 -13.48 -17.63
C SER A 660 -39.62 -14.13 -18.54
N ASP A 661 -38.35 -14.05 -18.12
CA ASP A 661 -37.19 -14.46 -18.92
C ASP A 661 -36.67 -15.85 -18.53
N GLY A 662 -37.39 -16.58 -17.68
CA GLY A 662 -36.96 -17.88 -17.15
C GLY A 662 -35.87 -17.81 -16.08
N ASN A 663 -35.54 -16.59 -15.62
CA ASN A 663 -34.45 -16.26 -14.70
C ASN A 663 -34.93 -15.94 -13.27
N GLY A 664 -36.19 -16.25 -12.92
CA GLY A 664 -36.79 -15.80 -11.66
C GLY A 664 -36.19 -16.40 -10.38
N HIS A 665 -35.38 -17.46 -10.48
CA HIS A 665 -34.63 -18.02 -9.36
C HIS A 665 -33.17 -17.54 -9.31
N HIS A 666 -32.81 -16.56 -10.12
CA HIS A 666 -31.48 -15.94 -10.07
C HIS A 666 -31.44 -14.81 -9.05
N PHE A 667 -30.31 -14.67 -8.38
CA PHE A 667 -30.15 -13.69 -7.31
C PHE A 667 -28.76 -13.09 -7.29
N PHE A 668 -28.67 -11.91 -6.68
CA PHE A 668 -27.42 -11.18 -6.47
C PHE A 668 -27.07 -11.15 -4.99
N SER A 669 -25.77 -11.19 -4.69
CA SER A 669 -25.24 -10.96 -3.35
C SER A 669 -24.21 -9.85 -3.36
N ALA A 670 -24.39 -8.87 -2.48
CA ALA A 670 -23.50 -7.74 -2.27
C ALA A 670 -22.77 -7.85 -0.93
N SER A 671 -21.46 -7.60 -0.93
CA SER A 671 -20.58 -7.91 0.19
C SER A 671 -19.61 -6.77 0.51
N LYS A 672 -19.04 -6.83 1.72
CA LYS A 672 -17.95 -5.96 2.17
C LYS A 672 -16.64 -6.17 1.42
N ASP A 673 -16.47 -7.32 0.77
CA ASP A 673 -15.30 -7.60 -0.08
C ASP A 673 -15.28 -6.79 -1.40
N ARG A 674 -16.20 -5.84 -1.54
CA ARG A 674 -16.37 -4.92 -2.67
C ARG A 674 -16.91 -5.58 -3.94
N CYS A 675 -17.19 -6.88 -3.88
CA CYS A 675 -17.70 -7.63 -5.02
C CYS A 675 -19.22 -7.79 -4.91
N ILE A 676 -19.85 -7.84 -6.09
CA ILE A 676 -21.21 -8.34 -6.24
C ILE A 676 -21.12 -9.66 -7.00
N LYS A 677 -21.87 -10.66 -6.56
CA LYS A 677 -21.90 -11.97 -7.25
C LYS A 677 -23.31 -12.29 -7.71
N TYR A 678 -23.39 -12.87 -8.90
CA TYR A 678 -24.61 -13.34 -9.52
C TYR A 678 -24.69 -14.87 -9.41
N TRP A 679 -25.84 -15.40 -9.01
CA TRP A 679 -26.02 -16.80 -8.66
C TRP A 679 -27.27 -17.40 -9.30
N ASP A 680 -27.18 -18.69 -9.63
CA ASP A 680 -28.33 -19.52 -9.99
C ASP A 680 -28.88 -20.22 -8.74
N GLY A 681 -30.11 -19.91 -8.33
CA GLY A 681 -30.78 -20.54 -7.19
C GLY A 681 -31.20 -21.99 -7.42
N ASP A 682 -31.29 -22.47 -8.67
CA ASP A 682 -31.69 -23.85 -8.96
C ASP A 682 -30.49 -24.80 -9.05
N LYS A 683 -29.39 -24.34 -9.66
CA LYS A 683 -28.14 -25.10 -9.78
C LYS A 683 -27.17 -24.88 -8.63
N PHE A 684 -27.33 -23.77 -7.91
CA PHE A 684 -26.46 -23.34 -6.83
C PHE A 684 -25.00 -23.14 -7.28
N GLU A 685 -24.84 -22.51 -8.43
CA GLU A 685 -23.55 -22.14 -9.02
C GLU A 685 -23.44 -20.61 -9.12
N GLN A 686 -22.22 -20.11 -8.99
CA GLN A 686 -21.91 -18.71 -9.28
C GLN A 686 -21.91 -18.55 -10.79
N ILE A 687 -22.70 -17.61 -11.30
CA ILE A 687 -22.80 -17.31 -12.73
C ILE A 687 -21.75 -16.27 -13.11
N GLN A 688 -21.66 -15.17 -12.37
CA GLN A 688 -20.77 -14.07 -12.72
C GLN A 688 -20.23 -13.38 -11.46
N ARG A 689 -18.96 -12.96 -11.53
CA ARG A 689 -18.38 -12.00 -10.57
C ARG A 689 -18.42 -10.58 -11.13
N LEU A 690 -19.14 -9.68 -10.47
CA LEU A 690 -19.19 -8.25 -10.79
C LEU A 690 -18.22 -7.51 -9.88
N ASP A 691 -17.06 -7.17 -10.44
CA ASP A 691 -16.06 -6.34 -9.78
C ASP A 691 -16.15 -4.89 -10.26
N GLY A 692 -15.87 -3.98 -9.34
CA GLY A 692 -15.60 -2.61 -9.68
C GLY A 692 -15.70 -1.66 -8.49
N HIS A 693 -16.52 -1.96 -7.48
CA HIS A 693 -16.62 -1.07 -6.32
C HIS A 693 -15.27 -1.04 -5.58
N HIS A 694 -14.90 0.13 -5.07
CA HIS A 694 -13.62 0.29 -4.35
C HIS A 694 -13.79 0.21 -2.84
N GLY A 695 -15.03 0.36 -2.37
CA GLY A 695 -15.41 0.24 -0.96
C GLY A 695 -16.48 -0.82 -0.74
N GLU A 696 -16.81 -1.05 0.52
CA GLU A 696 -17.86 -2.00 0.94
C GLU A 696 -19.19 -1.68 0.24
N VAL A 697 -19.87 -2.67 -0.35
CA VAL A 697 -21.17 -2.47 -1.00
C VAL A 697 -22.28 -2.57 0.03
N TRP A 698 -22.89 -1.43 0.39
CA TRP A 698 -23.90 -1.36 1.45
C TRP A 698 -25.29 -1.75 1.00
N ALA A 699 -25.67 -1.29 -0.18
CA ALA A 699 -27.03 -1.40 -0.67
C ALA A 699 -27.07 -1.82 -2.13
N MET A 700 -28.12 -2.53 -2.48
CA MET A 700 -28.40 -3.03 -3.82
C MET A 700 -29.90 -3.06 -4.06
N ALA A 701 -30.32 -2.73 -5.27
CA ALA A 701 -31.71 -2.80 -5.70
C ALA A 701 -31.76 -3.35 -7.13
N VAL A 702 -32.57 -4.39 -7.34
CA VAL A 702 -32.85 -4.95 -8.66
C VAL A 702 -34.08 -4.24 -9.23
N SER A 703 -34.05 -3.89 -10.52
CA SER A 703 -35.21 -3.37 -11.23
C SER A 703 -36.38 -4.36 -11.18
N HIS A 704 -37.60 -3.85 -11.18
CA HIS A 704 -38.78 -4.70 -11.25
C HIS A 704 -38.81 -5.53 -12.54
N SER A 705 -38.24 -5.02 -13.63
CA SER A 705 -38.04 -5.76 -14.88
C SER A 705 -36.92 -6.80 -14.84
N GLY A 706 -36.01 -6.76 -13.86
CA GLY A 706 -34.85 -7.64 -13.75
C GLY A 706 -33.63 -7.25 -14.60
N ARG A 707 -33.79 -6.33 -15.56
CA ARG A 707 -32.73 -5.98 -16.53
C ARG A 707 -31.62 -5.10 -15.98
N THR A 708 -31.92 -4.31 -14.95
CA THR A 708 -30.97 -3.35 -14.38
C THR A 708 -30.78 -3.61 -12.89
N LEU A 709 -29.54 -3.50 -12.45
CA LEU A 709 -29.14 -3.64 -11.06
C LEU A 709 -28.50 -2.32 -10.63
N VAL A 710 -28.93 -1.77 -9.52
CA VAL A 710 -28.28 -0.61 -8.91
C VAL A 710 -27.58 -1.03 -7.64
N SER A 711 -26.31 -0.66 -7.50
CA SER A 711 -25.52 -0.88 -6.30
C SER A 711 -24.99 0.45 -5.75
N ALA A 712 -24.82 0.52 -4.43
CA ALA A 712 -24.24 1.66 -3.78
C ALA A 712 -23.26 1.25 -2.68
N GLY A 713 -22.11 1.92 -2.66
CA GLY A 713 -20.98 1.56 -1.82
C GLY A 713 -20.51 2.64 -0.85
N HIS A 714 -19.55 2.26 0.00
CA HIS A 714 -18.81 3.16 0.88
C HIS A 714 -17.91 4.13 0.09
N ASP A 715 -17.56 3.79 -1.14
CA ASP A 715 -16.91 4.68 -2.11
C ASP A 715 -17.80 5.85 -2.58
N LYS A 716 -19.04 5.94 -2.05
CA LYS A 716 -20.07 6.95 -2.34
C LYS A 716 -20.56 6.93 -3.77
N SER A 717 -20.14 5.95 -4.55
CA SER A 717 -20.60 5.74 -5.90
C SER A 717 -21.91 4.95 -5.88
N ILE A 718 -22.79 5.33 -6.79
CA ILE A 718 -23.95 4.58 -7.20
C ILE A 718 -23.64 4.07 -8.59
N ARG A 719 -23.73 2.76 -8.78
CA ARG A 719 -23.44 2.10 -10.06
C ARG A 719 -24.66 1.36 -10.56
N VAL A 720 -24.80 1.35 -11.89
CA VAL A 720 -25.86 0.64 -12.60
C VAL A 720 -25.21 -0.41 -13.48
N TRP A 721 -25.72 -1.62 -13.36
CA TRP A 721 -25.32 -2.78 -14.15
C TRP A 721 -26.51 -3.19 -15.00
N ASP A 722 -26.34 -3.21 -16.31
CA ASP A 722 -27.40 -3.61 -17.24
C ASP A 722 -27.06 -5.00 -17.79
N GLU A 723 -28.11 -5.81 -18.00
CA GLU A 723 -28.03 -7.11 -18.66
C GLU A 723 -27.77 -6.91 -20.17
N THR A 724 -26.74 -7.55 -20.70
CA THR A 724 -26.38 -7.54 -22.12
C THR A 724 -26.76 -8.86 -22.78
N ASP A 725 -26.91 -8.83 -24.11
CA ASP A 725 -27.22 -10.02 -24.91
C ASP A 725 -26.02 -11.00 -25.01
N GLU A 726 -24.88 -10.69 -24.39
CA GLU A 726 -23.72 -11.58 -24.35
C GLU A 726 -24.02 -12.80 -23.49
N GLN A 727 -23.80 -13.98 -24.08
CA GLN A 727 -24.01 -15.26 -23.41
C GLN A 727 -22.73 -15.73 -22.76
N ILE A 728 -22.79 -16.02 -21.46
CA ILE A 728 -21.71 -16.62 -20.69
C ILE A 728 -21.89 -18.13 -20.62
N PHE A 729 -20.77 -18.84 -20.79
CA PHE A 729 -20.63 -20.26 -20.48
C PHE A 729 -19.82 -20.41 -19.18
N LEU A 730 -20.39 -21.13 -18.21
CA LEU A 730 -19.78 -21.33 -16.88
C LEU A 730 -18.39 -22.00 -16.93
N GLU A 731 -18.10 -22.78 -17.98
CA GLU A 731 -16.82 -23.46 -18.15
C GLU A 731 -15.70 -22.47 -18.53
N GLU A 732 -16.00 -21.52 -19.41
CA GLU A 732 -15.06 -20.49 -19.87
C GLU A 732 -14.69 -19.53 -18.72
N GLU A 733 -15.64 -19.15 -17.87
CA GLU A 733 -15.35 -18.29 -16.72
C GLU A 733 -14.49 -19.00 -15.68
N ARG A 734 -14.69 -20.31 -15.46
CA ARG A 734 -13.80 -21.11 -14.60
C ARG A 734 -12.38 -21.21 -15.15
N GLU A 735 -12.24 -21.41 -16.45
CA GLU A 735 -10.92 -21.47 -17.09
C GLU A 735 -10.20 -20.13 -16.97
N LYS A 736 -10.89 -19.02 -17.21
CA LYS A 736 -10.35 -17.67 -17.05
C LYS A 736 -9.94 -17.38 -15.59
N GLU A 737 -10.77 -17.72 -14.61
CA GLU A 737 -10.42 -17.57 -13.19
C GLU A 737 -9.19 -18.41 -12.83
N LEU A 738 -9.04 -19.60 -13.41
CA LEU A 738 -7.87 -20.46 -13.18
C LEU A 738 -6.61 -19.87 -13.81
N GLU A 739 -6.72 -19.27 -14.99
CA GLU A 739 -5.63 -18.57 -15.68
C GLU A 739 -5.16 -17.35 -14.89
N GLU A 740 -6.08 -16.51 -14.41
CA GLU A 740 -5.74 -15.35 -13.57
C GLU A 740 -5.04 -15.77 -12.26
N LEU A 741 -5.49 -16.87 -11.64
CA LEU A 741 -4.81 -17.43 -10.47
C LEU A 741 -3.42 -17.98 -10.80
N TYR A 742 -3.25 -18.56 -11.99
CA TYR A 742 -1.96 -19.06 -12.46
C TYR A 742 -1.00 -17.90 -12.76
N GLU A 743 -1.46 -16.86 -13.44
CA GLU A 743 -0.70 -15.65 -13.73
C GLU A 743 -0.28 -14.91 -12.45
N SER A 744 -1.21 -14.69 -11.52
CA SER A 744 -0.90 -14.07 -10.22
C SER A 744 0.07 -14.89 -9.37
N THR A 745 0.00 -16.22 -9.46
CA THR A 745 0.96 -17.10 -8.79
C THR A 745 2.32 -17.04 -9.47
N LEU A 746 2.36 -16.99 -10.80
CA LEU A 746 3.59 -16.85 -11.59
C LEU A 746 4.27 -15.50 -11.30
N THR A 747 3.54 -14.39 -11.37
CA THR A 747 4.08 -13.07 -11.07
C THR A 747 4.54 -12.99 -9.61
N GLY A 748 3.75 -13.50 -8.66
CA GLY A 748 4.15 -13.57 -7.25
C GLY A 748 5.35 -14.49 -6.98
N SER A 749 5.64 -15.44 -7.87
CA SER A 749 6.86 -16.27 -7.82
C SER A 749 8.06 -15.58 -8.47
N LEU A 750 7.85 -14.80 -9.52
CA LEU A 750 8.86 -14.02 -10.22
C LEU A 750 9.28 -12.77 -9.45
N GLU A 751 8.39 -12.19 -8.64
CA GLU A 751 8.66 -11.02 -7.79
C GLU A 751 9.39 -11.36 -6.48
N ARG A 752 9.50 -12.65 -6.12
CA ARG A 752 10.41 -13.08 -5.04
C ARG A 752 11.82 -13.27 -5.62
N ASP A 753 12.58 -12.18 -5.66
CA ASP A 753 14.02 -12.20 -5.97
C ASP A 753 14.79 -13.12 -4.97
N PRO A 754 15.96 -13.67 -5.36
CA PRO A 754 16.53 -14.94 -4.90
C PRO A 754 17.32 -14.90 -3.59
N ASP A 755 17.22 -13.81 -2.82
CA ASP A 755 18.14 -13.51 -1.70
C ASP A 755 17.74 -14.13 -0.35
N ALA A 756 16.80 -15.10 -0.33
CA ALA A 756 16.25 -15.65 0.91
C ALA A 756 16.49 -17.16 1.15
N GLU A 757 17.25 -17.87 0.31
CA GLU A 757 17.46 -19.32 0.47
C GLU A 757 18.94 -19.71 0.70
N ASP A 758 19.51 -19.22 1.80
CA ASP A 758 20.77 -19.71 2.37
C ASP A 758 20.52 -20.30 3.78
N ALA A 759 19.87 -21.46 3.85
CA ALA A 759 19.99 -22.38 4.98
C ALA A 759 19.32 -23.71 4.65
N ASN A 760 20.05 -24.61 3.97
CA ASN A 760 20.10 -26.05 4.25
C ASN A 760 20.80 -26.77 3.10
N GLY A 761 22.10 -27.04 3.28
CA GLY A 761 22.80 -28.06 2.51
C GLY A 761 23.03 -29.28 3.39
N GLU A 762 22.51 -30.44 2.99
CA GLU A 762 23.14 -31.72 3.25
C GLU A 762 22.86 -32.70 2.10
N VAL A 763 23.87 -33.51 1.81
CA VAL A 763 24.15 -34.17 0.52
C VAL A 763 23.50 -35.55 0.43
N GLY A 764 22.95 -35.86 -0.75
CA GLY A 764 22.76 -37.23 -1.25
C GLY A 764 23.08 -37.26 -2.74
N ALA A 765 24.12 -38.00 -3.13
CA ALA A 765 24.58 -38.09 -4.51
C ALA A 765 23.60 -38.88 -5.38
N ALA A 766 22.98 -38.19 -6.35
CA ALA A 766 22.43 -38.77 -7.57
C ALA A 766 22.44 -37.70 -8.66
N THR A 767 23.42 -37.77 -9.56
CA THR A 767 23.55 -36.92 -10.75
C THR A 767 22.41 -37.20 -11.72
N LYS A 768 21.27 -36.53 -11.52
CA LYS A 768 20.29 -36.29 -12.58
C LYS A 768 20.55 -34.90 -13.14
N GLN A 769 20.81 -34.82 -14.44
CA GLN A 769 20.92 -33.55 -15.15
C GLN A 769 19.59 -32.79 -15.01
N THR A 770 19.60 -31.64 -14.33
CA THR A 770 18.43 -30.77 -14.21
C THR A 770 18.41 -29.75 -15.35
N VAL A 771 17.23 -29.20 -15.67
CA VAL A 771 17.08 -28.16 -16.70
C VAL A 771 17.98 -26.96 -16.42
N GLU A 772 18.19 -26.62 -15.15
CA GLU A 772 19.12 -25.58 -14.72
C GLU A 772 20.59 -25.86 -15.10
N THR A 773 21.02 -27.12 -15.08
CA THR A 773 22.41 -27.50 -15.46
C THR A 773 22.67 -27.40 -16.96
N LEU A 774 21.67 -27.71 -17.79
CA LEU A 774 21.76 -27.54 -19.24
C LEU A 774 21.80 -26.05 -19.60
N MET A 775 20.90 -25.24 -19.02
CA MET A 775 20.92 -23.79 -19.19
C MET A 775 22.25 -23.17 -18.74
N ALA A 776 22.86 -23.67 -17.67
CA ALA A 776 24.16 -23.18 -17.21
C ALA A 776 25.31 -23.54 -18.17
N GLY A 777 25.29 -24.72 -18.78
CA GLY A 777 26.27 -25.13 -19.80
C GLY A 777 26.18 -24.30 -21.07
N GLU A 778 24.96 -24.04 -21.55
CA GLU A 778 24.70 -23.18 -22.71
C GLU A 778 25.15 -21.74 -22.45
N ARG A 779 24.84 -21.18 -21.27
CA ARG A 779 25.32 -19.84 -20.86
C ARG A 779 26.84 -19.72 -20.86
N ILE A 780 27.57 -20.76 -20.42
CA ILE A 780 29.04 -20.75 -20.48
C ILE A 780 29.51 -20.74 -21.93
N ALA A 781 28.92 -21.58 -22.79
CA ALA A 781 29.30 -21.68 -24.20
C ALA A 781 29.09 -20.34 -24.93
N GLU A 782 27.92 -19.72 -24.74
CA GLU A 782 27.59 -18.41 -25.32
C GLU A 782 28.55 -17.33 -24.82
N ALA A 783 28.83 -17.27 -23.50
CA ALA A 783 29.76 -16.31 -22.94
C ALA A 783 31.19 -16.47 -23.49
N LEU A 784 31.64 -17.71 -23.72
CA LEU A 784 32.95 -18.01 -24.31
C LEU A 784 33.03 -17.57 -25.77
N GLU A 785 31.96 -17.79 -26.55
CA GLU A 785 31.89 -17.40 -27.95
C GLU A 785 31.87 -15.87 -28.11
N LEU A 786 30.99 -15.18 -27.35
CA LEU A 786 30.92 -13.72 -27.30
C LEU A 786 32.24 -13.11 -26.84
N GLY A 787 32.88 -13.70 -25.83
CA GLY A 787 34.17 -13.24 -25.33
C GLY A 787 35.30 -13.43 -26.36
N MET A 788 35.32 -14.56 -27.08
CA MET A 788 36.36 -14.83 -28.06
C MET A 788 36.24 -13.88 -29.27
N ALA A 789 35.01 -13.59 -29.69
CA ALA A 789 34.73 -12.59 -30.72
C ALA A 789 35.25 -11.20 -30.31
N ASP A 790 34.99 -10.76 -29.08
CA ASP A 790 35.47 -9.47 -28.55
C ASP A 790 37.00 -9.42 -28.43
N LEU A 791 37.65 -10.51 -27.98
CA LEU A 791 39.11 -10.59 -27.93
C LEU A 791 39.76 -10.52 -29.31
N ASN A 792 39.17 -11.12 -30.33
CA ASN A 792 39.67 -11.05 -31.70
C ASN A 792 39.52 -9.63 -32.26
N LEU A 793 38.35 -9.03 -32.07
CA LEU A 793 38.04 -7.66 -32.50
C LEU A 793 38.95 -6.63 -31.80
N LEU A 794 39.24 -6.81 -30.50
CA LEU A 794 40.20 -5.97 -29.78
C LEU A 794 41.64 -6.19 -30.26
N LYS A 795 42.06 -7.44 -30.56
CA LYS A 795 43.39 -7.71 -31.13
C LYS A 795 43.56 -7.08 -32.52
N GLU A 796 42.54 -7.16 -33.37
CA GLU A 796 42.53 -6.49 -34.68
C GLU A 796 42.62 -4.97 -34.52
N TYR A 797 41.87 -4.41 -33.57
CA TYR A 797 41.96 -2.98 -33.24
C TYR A 797 43.34 -2.59 -32.70
N GLU A 798 43.95 -3.39 -31.83
CA GLU A 798 45.31 -3.13 -31.33
C GLU A 798 46.35 -3.17 -32.45
N GLN A 799 46.25 -4.14 -33.37
CA GLN A 799 47.09 -4.21 -34.57
C GLN A 799 46.87 -3.00 -35.49
N ALA A 800 45.60 -2.62 -35.71
CA ALA A 800 45.24 -1.43 -36.47
C ALA A 800 45.77 -0.15 -35.81
N ARG A 801 45.72 -0.06 -34.48
CA ARG A 801 46.22 1.08 -33.70
C ARG A 801 47.75 1.19 -33.75
N LEU A 802 48.45 0.06 -33.79
CA LEU A 802 49.90 0.01 -33.98
C LEU A 802 50.30 0.49 -35.39
N THR A 803 49.48 0.19 -36.41
CA THR A 803 49.70 0.70 -37.77
C THR A 803 49.26 2.16 -37.95
N ASN A 804 48.17 2.57 -37.31
CA ASN A 804 47.54 3.88 -37.42
C ASN A 804 47.02 4.36 -36.05
N PRO A 805 47.65 5.36 -35.42
CA PRO A 805 47.22 5.88 -34.11
C PRO A 805 45.81 6.49 -34.07
N HIS A 806 45.19 6.78 -35.22
CA HIS A 806 43.82 7.33 -35.35
C HIS A 806 42.76 6.30 -35.78
N ALA A 807 43.04 5.01 -35.61
CA ALA A 807 42.03 3.98 -35.81
C ALA A 807 40.83 4.21 -34.86
N GLN A 808 39.61 4.14 -35.40
CA GLN A 808 38.39 4.25 -34.59
C GLN A 808 38.20 2.98 -33.75
N PRO A 809 37.72 3.11 -32.50
CA PRO A 809 37.43 1.95 -31.68
C PRO A 809 36.31 1.13 -32.33
N PRO A 810 36.45 -0.21 -32.36
CA PRO A 810 35.43 -1.07 -32.96
C PRO A 810 34.16 -1.09 -32.11
N GLN A 811 33.02 -1.28 -32.77
CA GLN A 811 31.74 -1.47 -32.10
C GLN A 811 31.73 -2.83 -31.41
N ARG A 812 31.88 -2.83 -30.08
CA ARG A 812 31.79 -4.03 -29.26
C ARG A 812 30.35 -4.54 -29.22
N ASN A 813 30.17 -5.80 -28.85
CA ASN A 813 28.83 -6.36 -28.66
C ASN A 813 28.04 -5.56 -27.61
N VAL A 814 26.75 -5.40 -27.87
CA VAL A 814 25.82 -4.59 -27.05
C VAL A 814 25.83 -5.03 -25.58
N ILE A 815 26.02 -6.32 -25.31
CA ILE A 815 26.09 -6.87 -23.95
C ILE A 815 27.25 -6.29 -23.13
N PHE A 816 28.42 -6.04 -23.74
CA PHE A 816 29.57 -5.47 -23.01
C PHE A 816 29.35 -3.99 -22.69
N VAL A 817 28.69 -3.27 -23.60
CA VAL A 817 28.34 -1.86 -23.42
C VAL A 817 27.27 -1.72 -22.33
N ALA A 818 26.23 -2.56 -22.38
CA ALA A 818 25.16 -2.61 -21.39
C ALA A 818 25.69 -2.95 -19.98
N LEU A 819 26.73 -3.77 -19.87
CA LEU A 819 27.38 -4.10 -18.60
C LEU A 819 28.45 -3.08 -18.15
N GLY A 820 28.51 -1.90 -18.76
CA GLY A 820 29.42 -0.82 -18.35
C GLY A 820 30.82 -0.91 -18.94
N ASN A 821 30.93 -1.33 -20.21
CA ASN A 821 32.19 -1.51 -20.93
C ASN A 821 33.20 -2.46 -20.25
N ILE A 822 32.70 -3.49 -19.56
CA ILE A 822 33.54 -4.53 -18.95
C ILE A 822 34.37 -5.29 -20.00
N SER A 823 35.49 -5.86 -19.57
CA SER A 823 36.35 -6.69 -20.43
C SER A 823 35.77 -8.10 -20.65
N ALA A 824 36.08 -8.73 -21.79
CA ALA A 824 35.61 -10.08 -22.13
C ALA A 824 35.93 -11.12 -21.05
N GLU A 825 37.16 -11.08 -20.52
CA GLU A 825 37.64 -11.95 -19.44
C GLU A 825 36.85 -11.77 -18.12
N THR A 826 36.52 -10.53 -17.73
CA THR A 826 35.72 -10.27 -16.53
C THR A 826 34.29 -10.76 -16.69
N HIS A 827 33.74 -10.70 -17.90
CA HIS A 827 32.42 -11.25 -18.21
C HIS A 827 32.40 -12.78 -18.15
N VAL A 828 33.35 -13.46 -18.81
CA VAL A 828 33.44 -14.92 -18.75
C VAL A 828 33.69 -15.40 -17.33
N MET A 829 34.53 -14.70 -16.56
CA MET A 829 34.77 -15.01 -15.15
C MET A 829 33.52 -14.80 -14.28
N SER A 830 32.72 -13.75 -14.52
CA SER A 830 31.50 -13.51 -13.74
C SER A 830 30.44 -14.58 -14.03
N VAL A 831 30.31 -15.03 -15.29
CA VAL A 831 29.43 -16.15 -15.65
C VAL A 831 29.87 -17.44 -14.97
N LEU A 832 31.18 -17.75 -14.96
CA LEU A 832 31.71 -18.93 -14.28
C LEU A 832 31.54 -18.89 -12.75
N GLN A 833 31.58 -17.70 -12.14
CA GLN A 833 31.38 -17.52 -10.69
C GLN A 833 29.92 -17.60 -10.27
N ARG A 834 28.99 -17.18 -11.14
CA ARG A 834 27.54 -17.25 -10.86
C ARG A 834 27.01 -18.69 -10.78
N ILE A 835 27.73 -19.65 -11.36
CA ILE A 835 27.30 -21.05 -11.36
C ILE A 835 27.65 -21.72 -10.03
N LYS A 836 26.65 -22.34 -9.40
CA LYS A 836 26.83 -23.09 -8.15
C LYS A 836 27.91 -24.16 -8.32
N ALA A 837 28.76 -24.32 -7.32
CA ALA A 837 29.87 -25.27 -7.35
C ALA A 837 29.44 -26.74 -7.53
N SER A 838 28.19 -27.08 -7.17
CA SER A 838 27.55 -28.38 -7.43
C SER A 838 27.23 -28.57 -8.91
N ALA A 839 26.65 -27.56 -9.55
CA ALA A 839 26.25 -27.57 -10.96
C ALA A 839 27.41 -27.34 -11.94
N LEU A 840 28.52 -26.74 -11.49
CA LEU A 840 29.66 -26.36 -12.34
C LEU A 840 30.29 -27.56 -13.05
N HIS A 841 30.46 -28.70 -12.38
CA HIS A 841 31.07 -29.88 -12.99
C HIS A 841 30.18 -30.48 -14.09
N ASP A 842 28.88 -30.53 -13.85
CA ASP A 842 27.91 -31.06 -14.82
C ASP A 842 27.76 -30.12 -16.02
N ALA A 843 27.72 -28.80 -15.78
CA ALA A 843 27.69 -27.80 -16.85
C ALA A 843 28.95 -27.85 -17.74
N LEU A 844 30.12 -28.07 -17.15
CA LEU A 844 31.38 -28.26 -17.90
C LEU A 844 31.43 -29.57 -18.69
N LEU A 845 30.74 -30.62 -18.24
CA LEU A 845 30.66 -31.90 -18.95
C LEU A 845 29.79 -31.82 -20.21
N VAL A 846 28.79 -30.94 -20.20
CA VAL A 846 27.86 -30.72 -21.33
C VAL A 846 28.52 -29.91 -22.48
N LEU A 847 29.65 -29.25 -22.22
CA LEU A 847 30.33 -28.42 -23.22
C LEU A 847 30.84 -29.25 -24.43
N PRO A 848 30.54 -28.83 -25.67
CA PRO A 848 31.12 -29.43 -26.86
C PRO A 848 32.65 -29.28 -26.89
N PHE A 849 33.36 -30.25 -27.47
CA PHE A 849 34.83 -30.18 -27.55
C PHE A 849 35.34 -28.95 -28.35
N SER A 850 34.52 -28.37 -29.22
CA SER A 850 34.84 -27.13 -29.96
C SER A 850 35.00 -25.90 -29.05
N THR A 851 34.36 -25.86 -27.89
CA THR A 851 34.42 -24.74 -26.94
C THR A 851 35.59 -24.85 -25.96
N VAL A 852 36.17 -26.04 -25.81
CA VAL A 852 37.32 -26.31 -24.93
C VAL A 852 38.58 -25.51 -25.31
N PRO A 853 38.97 -25.36 -26.60
CA PRO A 853 40.04 -24.44 -26.99
C PRO A 853 39.78 -23.01 -26.53
N MET A 854 38.56 -22.49 -26.72
CA MET A 854 38.18 -21.14 -26.31
C MET A 854 38.32 -20.99 -24.79
N LEU A 855 37.78 -21.95 -24.03
CA LEU A 855 37.93 -22.00 -22.58
C LEU A 855 39.40 -22.00 -22.14
N PHE A 856 40.27 -22.75 -22.82
CA PHE A 856 41.71 -22.76 -22.50
C PHE A 856 42.40 -21.43 -22.77
N THR A 857 42.02 -20.68 -23.79
CA THR A 857 42.54 -19.31 -24.00
C THR A 857 42.12 -18.37 -22.87
N PHE A 858 40.88 -18.48 -22.38
CA PHE A 858 40.41 -17.72 -21.21
C PHE A 858 41.10 -18.16 -19.91
N LEU A 859 41.34 -19.47 -19.70
CA LEU A 859 42.09 -19.95 -18.54
C LEU A 859 43.54 -19.45 -18.55
N ASP A 860 44.16 -19.32 -19.73
CA ASP A 860 45.49 -18.72 -19.86
C ASP A 860 45.47 -17.23 -19.46
N LEU A 861 44.48 -16.50 -19.96
CA LEU A 861 44.28 -15.07 -19.65
C LEU A 861 43.97 -14.84 -18.16
N PHE A 862 43.15 -15.71 -17.54
CA PHE A 862 42.89 -15.70 -16.10
C PHE A 862 44.15 -15.99 -15.28
N ALA A 863 44.99 -16.91 -15.74
CA ALA A 863 46.27 -17.19 -15.11
C ALA A 863 47.23 -15.99 -15.23
N GLN A 864 47.25 -15.32 -16.39
CA GLN A 864 48.08 -14.13 -16.64
C GLN A 864 47.67 -12.94 -15.77
N ARG A 865 46.36 -12.68 -15.63
CA ARG A 865 45.83 -11.57 -14.78
C ARG A 865 45.63 -11.95 -13.31
N SER A 866 45.95 -13.19 -12.92
CA SER A 866 45.77 -13.73 -11.56
C SER A 866 44.34 -13.63 -11.01
N MET A 867 43.32 -13.78 -11.86
CA MET A 867 41.90 -13.74 -11.50
C MET A 867 41.44 -15.09 -10.93
N ASN A 868 40.81 -15.09 -9.74
CA ASN A 868 40.25 -16.26 -9.04
C ASN A 868 40.97 -17.60 -9.32
N MET A 869 42.22 -17.68 -8.86
CA MET A 869 43.13 -18.80 -9.14
C MET A 869 42.58 -20.19 -8.74
N PRO A 870 41.91 -20.38 -7.58
CA PRO A 870 41.36 -21.68 -7.19
C PRO A 870 40.30 -22.21 -8.16
N LEU A 871 39.40 -21.33 -8.64
CA LEU A 871 38.36 -21.70 -9.60
C LEU A 871 38.98 -22.08 -10.96
N THR A 872 39.91 -21.25 -11.45
CA THR A 872 40.67 -21.49 -12.68
C THR A 872 41.38 -22.85 -12.64
N CYS A 873 42.05 -23.18 -11.52
CA CYS A 873 42.68 -24.50 -11.32
C CYS A 873 41.66 -25.65 -11.33
N ARG A 874 40.52 -25.48 -10.63
CA ARG A 874 39.48 -26.50 -10.53
C ARG A 874 38.88 -26.84 -11.89
N ILE A 875 38.52 -25.82 -12.67
CA ILE A 875 37.99 -25.98 -14.03
C ILE A 875 39.05 -26.63 -14.93
N LEU A 876 40.29 -26.13 -14.91
CA LEU A 876 41.39 -26.67 -15.71
C LEU A 876 41.63 -28.17 -15.42
N PHE A 877 41.74 -28.55 -14.15
CA PHE A 877 41.99 -29.95 -13.77
C PHE A 877 40.80 -30.85 -14.08
N PHE A 878 39.58 -30.34 -13.96
CA PHE A 878 38.39 -31.09 -14.37
C PHE A 878 38.39 -31.35 -15.88
N MET A 879 38.57 -30.32 -16.70
CA MET A 879 38.60 -30.44 -18.17
C MET A 879 39.76 -31.30 -18.67
N LEU A 880 40.92 -31.24 -18.03
CA LEU A 880 42.05 -32.11 -18.35
C LEU A 880 41.77 -33.58 -18.00
N LYS A 881 41.02 -33.85 -16.93
CA LYS A 881 40.63 -35.22 -16.53
C LYS A 881 39.55 -35.77 -17.44
N THR A 882 38.53 -34.99 -17.79
CA THR A 882 37.41 -35.44 -18.63
C THR A 882 37.83 -35.68 -20.09
N HIS A 883 38.60 -34.77 -20.68
CA HIS A 883 38.98 -34.83 -22.11
C HIS A 883 40.42 -35.31 -22.36
N HIS A 884 41.03 -36.05 -21.42
CA HIS A 884 42.45 -36.45 -21.48
C HIS A 884 42.85 -37.09 -22.83
N ARG A 885 42.06 -38.05 -23.32
CA ARG A 885 42.36 -38.78 -24.57
C ARG A 885 42.37 -37.85 -25.80
N GLN A 886 41.40 -36.95 -25.88
CA GLN A 886 41.26 -36.00 -27.01
C GLN A 886 42.37 -34.94 -26.97
N ILE A 887 42.71 -34.44 -25.78
CA ILE A 887 43.75 -33.42 -25.60
C ILE A 887 45.14 -33.96 -25.99
N VAL A 888 45.48 -35.20 -25.60
CA VAL A 888 46.78 -35.83 -25.94
C VAL A 888 46.89 -36.12 -27.44
N SER A 889 45.78 -36.38 -28.13
CA SER A 889 45.76 -36.60 -29.58
C SER A 889 45.94 -35.32 -30.40
N SER A 890 45.62 -34.14 -29.84
CA SER A 890 45.64 -32.86 -30.55
C SER A 890 46.98 -32.13 -30.43
N ARG A 891 47.57 -31.75 -31.57
CA ARG A 891 48.87 -31.05 -31.63
C ARG A 891 48.80 -29.58 -31.20
N THR A 892 47.69 -28.89 -31.46
CA THR A 892 47.50 -27.45 -31.16
C THR A 892 47.33 -27.18 -29.66
N MET A 893 46.77 -28.15 -28.92
CA MET A 893 46.57 -28.04 -27.47
C MET A 893 47.89 -28.03 -26.69
N ARG A 894 48.96 -28.59 -27.25
CA ARG A 894 50.26 -28.68 -26.58
C ARG A 894 50.89 -27.31 -26.36
N THR A 895 50.79 -26.38 -27.31
CA THR A 895 51.35 -25.02 -27.18
C THR A 895 50.54 -24.19 -26.20
N MET A 896 49.20 -24.27 -26.26
CA MET A 896 48.32 -23.58 -25.31
C MET A 896 48.51 -24.08 -23.87
N LEU A 897 48.63 -25.39 -23.66
CA LEU A 897 48.88 -25.96 -22.34
C LEU A 897 50.25 -25.58 -21.78
N ASP A 898 51.25 -25.33 -22.63
CA ASP A 898 52.55 -24.87 -22.15
C ASP A 898 52.49 -23.42 -21.64
N GLY A 899 51.73 -22.55 -22.34
CA GLY A 899 51.40 -21.20 -21.89
C GLY A 899 50.68 -21.20 -20.54
N ILE A 900 49.57 -21.93 -20.45
CA ILE A 900 48.80 -22.08 -19.21
C ILE A 900 49.68 -22.64 -18.09
N ARG A 901 50.51 -23.66 -18.37
CA ARG A 901 51.41 -24.26 -17.36
C ARG A 901 52.41 -23.24 -16.82
N ALA A 902 53.00 -22.41 -17.68
CA ALA A 902 53.95 -21.38 -17.26
C ALA A 902 53.28 -20.30 -16.41
N ASN A 903 52.18 -19.74 -16.90
CA ASN A 903 51.42 -18.67 -16.23
C ASN A 903 50.82 -19.13 -14.90
N LEU A 904 50.17 -20.30 -14.89
CA LEU A 904 49.56 -20.86 -13.68
C LEU A 904 50.61 -21.18 -12.60
N ARG A 905 51.75 -21.76 -12.97
CA ARG A 905 52.83 -22.04 -12.01
C ARG A 905 53.48 -20.76 -11.48
N ALA A 906 53.65 -19.75 -12.32
CA ALA A 906 54.17 -18.45 -11.89
C ALA A 906 53.22 -17.81 -10.87
N ALA A 907 51.91 -17.76 -11.17
CA ALA A 907 50.90 -17.19 -10.30
C ALA A 907 50.74 -17.95 -8.98
N LEU A 908 50.66 -19.29 -9.01
CA LEU A 908 50.59 -20.12 -7.80
C LEU A 908 51.86 -20.02 -6.96
N ARG A 909 53.04 -19.94 -7.59
CA ARG A 909 54.30 -19.75 -6.87
C ARG A 909 54.33 -18.37 -6.20
N LYS A 910 53.87 -17.32 -6.89
CA LYS A 910 53.76 -15.97 -6.32
C LYS A 910 52.85 -15.97 -5.09
N GLN A 911 51.61 -16.46 -5.22
CA GLN A 911 50.66 -16.53 -4.09
C GLN A 911 51.17 -17.41 -2.95
N LYS A 912 51.77 -18.56 -3.25
CA LYS A 912 52.38 -19.44 -2.23
C LYS A 912 53.53 -18.74 -1.51
N ASN A 913 54.37 -18.00 -2.22
CA ASN A 913 55.49 -17.28 -1.62
C ASN A 913 55.01 -16.12 -0.75
N GLU A 914 54.00 -15.36 -1.19
CA GLU A 914 53.37 -14.29 -0.40
C GLU A 914 52.73 -14.84 0.87
N MET A 915 51.92 -15.91 0.76
CA MET A 915 51.34 -16.58 1.93
C MET A 915 52.42 -17.18 2.84
N GLY A 916 53.48 -17.75 2.25
CA GLY A 916 54.63 -18.32 2.94
C GLY A 916 55.44 -17.27 3.71
N TYR A 917 55.61 -16.09 3.13
CA TYR A 917 56.24 -14.95 3.77
C TYR A 917 55.36 -14.40 4.90
N ASN A 918 54.06 -14.23 4.66
CA ASN A 918 53.11 -13.74 5.65
C ASN A 918 53.01 -14.68 6.85
N ILE A 919 52.94 -16.00 6.64
CA ILE A 919 52.91 -16.97 7.74
C ILE A 919 54.23 -17.02 8.50
N ALA A 920 55.38 -16.88 7.82
CA ALA A 920 56.68 -16.82 8.48
C ALA A 920 56.80 -15.54 9.32
N ALA A 921 56.42 -14.38 8.75
CA ALA A 921 56.38 -13.11 9.45
C ALA A 921 55.43 -13.17 10.66
N LEU A 922 54.22 -13.71 10.50
CA LEU A 922 53.26 -13.91 11.59
C LEU A 922 53.80 -14.82 12.69
N LYS A 923 54.50 -15.90 12.34
CA LYS A 923 55.16 -16.78 13.31
C LYS A 923 56.27 -16.06 14.05
N VAL A 924 57.11 -15.31 13.35
CA VAL A 924 58.21 -14.53 13.96
C VAL A 924 57.65 -13.43 14.87
N VAL A 925 56.64 -12.69 14.43
CA VAL A 925 55.94 -11.68 15.24
C VAL A 925 55.26 -12.35 16.42
N GLY A 926 54.62 -13.51 16.23
CA GLY A 926 54.04 -14.30 17.31
C GLY A 926 55.06 -14.74 18.35
N MET A 927 56.23 -15.21 17.92
CA MET A 927 57.35 -15.55 18.83
C MET A 927 57.94 -14.32 19.52
N GLN A 928 58.05 -13.18 18.84
CA GLN A 928 58.48 -11.91 19.44
C GLN A 928 57.45 -11.39 20.45
N LEU A 929 56.15 -11.54 20.15
CA LEU A 929 55.08 -11.19 21.06
C LEU A 929 55.10 -12.09 22.30
N GLN A 930 55.31 -13.41 22.12
CA GLN A 930 55.50 -14.35 23.21
C GLN A 930 56.74 -13.99 24.05
N ALA A 931 57.87 -13.69 23.42
CA ALA A 931 59.10 -13.27 24.11
C ALA A 931 58.91 -11.96 24.89
N LYS A 932 58.16 -11.00 24.34
CA LYS A 932 57.77 -9.77 25.05
C LYS A 932 56.69 -9.97 26.12
N SER A 933 55.92 -11.06 26.04
CA SER A 933 54.88 -11.39 27.01
C SER A 933 55.38 -12.34 28.11
N VAL A 934 56.63 -12.79 28.07
CA VAL A 934 57.25 -13.50 29.20
C VAL A 934 57.39 -12.49 30.34
N LYS A 935 56.87 -12.83 31.52
CA LYS A 935 56.96 -12.00 32.72
C LYS A 935 58.42 -11.87 33.17
N ASP A 936 58.82 -10.68 33.62
CA ASP A 936 60.17 -10.42 34.16
C ASP A 936 60.38 -10.96 35.59
N TYR A 937 59.31 -11.41 36.26
CA TYR A 937 59.37 -11.92 37.64
C TYR A 937 59.37 -13.45 37.68
N VAL A 938 60.38 -14.00 38.37
CA VAL A 938 60.59 -15.44 38.61
C VAL A 938 60.15 -15.76 40.03
N ASP A 939 59.08 -16.54 40.22
CA ASP A 939 58.63 -17.04 41.53
C ASP A 939 58.54 -18.58 41.55
N GLU A 940 58.38 -19.18 42.74
CA GLU A 940 58.29 -20.65 42.93
C GLU A 940 56.99 -21.27 42.37
N THR A 941 56.03 -20.45 41.93
CA THR A 941 54.73 -20.85 41.36
C THR A 941 54.65 -20.72 39.82
N TRP A 942 55.78 -20.43 39.16
CA TRP A 942 55.83 -20.09 37.73
C TRP A 942 55.28 -21.19 36.81
N ASP A 943 55.50 -22.47 37.12
CA ASP A 943 55.10 -23.58 36.24
C ASP A 943 53.57 -23.82 36.21
N GLU A 944 52.84 -23.54 37.30
CA GLU A 944 51.40 -23.81 37.38
C GLU A 944 50.54 -22.75 36.66
N ASP A 945 51.03 -21.52 36.58
CA ASP A 945 50.29 -20.37 36.03
C ASP A 945 50.43 -20.25 34.49
N ASN A 946 51.47 -20.88 33.91
CA ASN A 946 51.72 -20.91 32.46
C ASN A 946 50.89 -21.97 31.72
N ASP A 947 50.70 -23.16 32.30
CA ASP A 947 49.93 -24.24 31.66
C ASP A 947 48.41 -23.96 31.62
N SER A 948 47.90 -23.18 32.57
CA SER A 948 46.46 -22.90 32.69
C SER A 948 45.95 -21.78 31.77
N LYS A 949 46.81 -20.84 31.34
CA LYS A 949 46.42 -19.61 30.60
C LYS A 949 46.68 -19.62 29.09
N VAL A 950 47.54 -20.52 28.57
CA VAL A 950 47.96 -20.45 27.15
C VAL A 950 47.09 -21.28 26.19
N VAL A 951 46.23 -22.17 26.68
CA VAL A 951 45.39 -23.02 25.81
C VAL A 951 44.02 -22.36 25.54
N ARG A 952 43.74 -21.98 24.29
CA ARG A 952 42.39 -21.56 23.86
C ARG A 952 41.40 -22.72 24.04
N LYS A 953 40.61 -22.68 25.12
CA LYS A 953 39.50 -23.63 25.33
C LYS A 953 38.33 -23.26 24.41
N ARG A 954 37.98 -24.15 23.48
CA ARG A 954 36.70 -24.09 22.75
C ARG A 954 35.64 -24.79 23.59
N ALA A 955 34.52 -24.12 23.87
CA ALA A 955 33.40 -24.70 24.59
C ALA A 955 32.72 -25.77 23.71
N GLY A 956 33.13 -27.03 23.84
CA GLY A 956 32.58 -28.12 23.02
C GLY A 956 33.18 -29.51 23.23
N SER A 957 33.85 -29.80 24.35
CA SER A 957 34.28 -31.17 24.67
C SER A 957 34.15 -31.43 26.19
N PRO A 958 33.46 -32.49 26.63
CA PRO A 958 33.39 -32.82 28.05
C PRO A 958 34.65 -33.58 28.46
N GLN A 959 35.34 -33.10 29.49
CA GLN A 959 36.36 -33.88 30.19
C GLN A 959 36.04 -33.93 31.67
N TYR A 960 35.85 -35.15 32.15
CA TYR A 960 35.87 -35.56 33.54
C TYR A 960 37.24 -35.27 34.18
N SER A 961 37.26 -34.72 35.40
CA SER A 961 38.17 -35.15 36.48
C SER A 961 37.84 -34.43 37.82
N PRO A 962 38.22 -35.00 38.98
CA PRO A 962 37.50 -34.87 40.24
C PRO A 962 38.14 -33.92 41.29
N SER A 963 37.54 -33.87 42.49
CA SER A 963 37.95 -33.27 43.79
C SER A 963 37.68 -31.76 43.95
N ILE A 964 36.65 -31.33 44.70
CA ILE A 964 36.55 -31.16 46.18
C ILE A 964 37.67 -30.26 46.71
N THR A 965 37.35 -29.07 47.28
CA THR A 965 37.38 -28.74 48.73
C THR A 965 37.18 -27.22 48.95
N THR A 966 36.06 -26.85 49.58
CA THR A 966 35.82 -25.82 50.62
C THR A 966 36.13 -24.31 50.48
N LEU A 967 35.06 -23.54 50.82
CA LEU A 967 34.96 -22.40 51.78
C LEU A 967 35.79 -21.12 51.47
N LYS A 968 35.29 -19.89 51.57
CA LYS A 968 34.32 -19.26 52.49
C LYS A 968 33.90 -17.91 51.88
N ALA A 969 32.66 -17.50 52.11
CA ALA A 969 32.16 -16.15 51.80
C ALA A 969 31.84 -15.39 53.09
N HIS A 970 31.97 -14.05 53.05
CA HIS A 970 31.24 -13.12 53.89
C HIS A 970 30.84 -11.86 53.09
N PRO A 971 29.76 -11.14 53.50
CA PRO A 971 28.86 -10.41 52.60
C PRO A 971 28.77 -8.90 52.88
N SER A 972 28.22 -8.11 51.95
CA SER A 972 27.57 -6.83 52.26
C SER A 972 26.56 -6.36 51.19
N SER A 973 25.30 -6.30 51.62
CA SER A 973 24.24 -5.29 51.37
C SER A 973 24.11 -4.59 50.01
N SER A 974 22.97 -4.79 49.33
CA SER A 974 21.90 -3.78 49.09
C SER A 974 21.00 -4.19 47.91
N SER A 975 19.67 -4.04 48.08
CA SER A 975 18.60 -4.26 47.10
C SER A 975 18.09 -2.90 46.56
N PRO A 976 17.03 -2.78 45.71
CA PRO A 976 16.36 -3.70 44.76
C PRO A 976 16.04 -3.03 43.38
N TYR A 977 15.29 -3.76 42.52
CA TYR A 977 14.52 -3.36 41.33
C TYR A 977 15.16 -3.53 39.93
N SER A 978 14.82 -4.63 39.25
CA SER A 978 13.97 -4.60 38.04
C SER A 978 13.73 -6.02 37.50
N SER A 979 12.47 -6.29 37.16
CA SER A 979 11.96 -7.52 36.59
C SER A 979 12.29 -7.63 35.10
N SER A 980 12.90 -8.75 34.68
CA SER A 980 12.98 -9.20 33.29
C SER A 980 12.84 -10.73 33.22
N PRO A 981 12.29 -11.31 32.13
CA PRO A 981 11.91 -12.72 32.05
C PRO A 981 13.14 -13.66 31.90
N PRO A 982 13.04 -14.95 32.25
CA PRO A 982 14.19 -15.85 32.26
C PRO A 982 14.70 -16.20 30.85
N LYS A 983 16.02 -16.37 30.78
CA LYS A 983 16.84 -16.50 29.57
C LYS A 983 16.72 -17.88 28.89
N ARG A 984 17.08 -17.89 27.61
CA ARG A 984 17.17 -18.99 26.61
C ARG A 984 17.86 -20.31 27.06
N GLN A 985 18.48 -20.36 28.24
CA GLN A 985 19.22 -21.52 28.74
C GLN A 985 18.30 -22.62 29.32
N ASP A 986 17.15 -22.27 29.91
CA ASP A 986 16.23 -23.26 30.49
C ASP A 986 15.53 -24.11 29.41
N LYS A 987 15.32 -23.55 28.20
CA LYS A 987 14.76 -24.27 27.05
C LYS A 987 15.72 -25.31 26.47
N MET A 988 17.03 -25.07 26.52
CA MET A 988 18.03 -26.04 26.04
C MET A 988 18.11 -27.27 26.95
N LEU A 989 18.02 -27.09 28.28
CA LEU A 989 18.03 -28.18 29.24
C LEU A 989 16.77 -29.05 29.11
N PHE A 990 15.60 -28.42 28.95
CA PHE A 990 14.35 -29.13 28.64
C PHE A 990 14.40 -29.87 27.30
N PHE A 991 14.98 -29.25 26.26
CA PHE A 991 15.15 -29.89 24.94
C PHE A 991 16.08 -31.11 25.00
N SER A 992 17.19 -31.04 25.76
CA SER A 992 18.07 -32.20 25.95
C SER A 992 17.39 -33.34 26.71
N PHE A 993 16.51 -33.04 27.67
CA PHE A 993 15.77 -34.03 28.44
C PHE A 993 14.69 -34.74 27.59
N PHE A 994 13.97 -34.03 26.73
CA PHE A 994 13.02 -34.67 25.80
C PHE A 994 13.72 -35.52 24.73
N LYS A 995 14.96 -35.19 24.36
CA LYS A 995 15.75 -36.00 23.43
C LYS A 995 16.15 -37.34 24.02
N THR A 996 16.32 -37.44 25.35
CA THR A 996 16.54 -38.72 26.04
C THR A 996 15.29 -39.59 26.16
N LEU A 997 14.11 -39.04 25.86
CA LEU A 997 12.82 -39.73 25.89
C LEU A 997 12.36 -40.23 24.51
N ILE A 998 13.20 -40.06 23.47
CA ILE A 998 12.91 -40.61 22.14
C ILE A 998 12.82 -42.13 22.24
N ASP A 999 11.80 -42.69 21.60
CA ASP A 999 11.36 -44.08 21.62
C ASP A 999 10.74 -44.59 22.95
N HIS A 1000 10.48 -43.70 23.93
CA HIS A 1000 9.72 -44.03 25.14
C HIS A 1000 8.24 -43.64 25.04
N GLU A 1001 7.38 -44.36 25.76
CA GLU A 1001 5.97 -44.00 25.92
C GLU A 1001 5.78 -42.79 26.84
N VAL A 1002 5.03 -41.81 26.35
CA VAL A 1002 4.78 -40.56 27.07
C VAL A 1002 3.29 -40.24 27.02
N THR A 1003 2.74 -39.75 28.13
CA THR A 1003 1.36 -39.23 28.18
C THR A 1003 1.40 -37.71 28.18
N ILE A 1004 0.84 -37.08 27.16
CA ILE A 1004 0.83 -35.62 26.97
C ILE A 1004 -0.57 -35.09 27.26
N GLU A 1005 -0.66 -34.13 28.17
CA GLU A 1005 -1.88 -33.37 28.45
C GLU A 1005 -1.83 -32.03 27.70
N LEU A 1006 -2.80 -31.82 26.81
CA LEU A 1006 -2.94 -30.58 26.04
C LEU A 1006 -3.71 -29.53 26.85
N LYS A 1007 -3.60 -28.25 26.47
CA LYS A 1007 -4.29 -27.12 27.14
C LYS A 1007 -5.82 -27.22 27.20
N ASN A 1008 -6.43 -28.08 26.39
CA ASN A 1008 -7.87 -28.35 26.38
C ASN A 1008 -8.24 -29.61 27.18
N ASP A 1009 -7.36 -30.04 28.10
CA ASP A 1009 -7.50 -31.22 28.98
C ASP A 1009 -7.67 -32.56 28.23
N ILE A 1010 -7.12 -32.64 27.01
CA ILE A 1010 -7.03 -33.88 26.22
C ILE A 1010 -5.73 -34.59 26.57
N GLN A 1011 -5.81 -35.86 26.98
CA GLN A 1011 -4.67 -36.71 27.28
C GLN A 1011 -4.39 -37.71 26.16
N ILE A 1012 -3.20 -37.59 25.56
CA ILE A 1012 -2.73 -38.40 24.44
C ILE A 1012 -1.54 -39.23 24.91
N ARG A 1013 -1.61 -40.56 24.78
CA ARG A 1013 -0.49 -41.45 25.08
C ARG A 1013 0.09 -42.00 23.78
N GLY A 1014 1.41 -41.94 23.61
CA GLY A 1014 2.08 -42.48 22.43
C GLY A 1014 3.59 -42.51 22.57
N THR A 1015 4.29 -43.08 21.58
CA THR A 1015 5.76 -43.17 21.56
C THR A 1015 6.39 -41.94 20.93
N LEU A 1016 7.37 -41.34 21.61
CA LEU A 1016 8.00 -40.09 21.18
C LEU A 1016 9.07 -40.34 20.10
N LYS A 1017 8.92 -39.83 18.87
CA LYS A 1017 9.90 -40.06 17.80
C LYS A 1017 10.86 -38.92 17.54
N SER A 1018 10.38 -37.68 17.62
CA SER A 1018 11.23 -36.51 17.44
C SER A 1018 10.69 -35.32 18.22
N VAL A 1019 11.60 -34.51 18.75
CA VAL A 1019 11.30 -33.23 19.36
C VAL A 1019 12.25 -32.18 18.80
N ASP A 1020 11.71 -31.03 18.40
CA ASP A 1020 12.50 -29.88 17.92
C ASP A 1020 12.74 -28.84 19.04
N GLN A 1021 13.62 -27.87 18.79
CA GLN A 1021 14.02 -26.84 19.78
C GLN A 1021 12.86 -25.96 20.29
N TYR A 1022 11.68 -26.03 19.64
CA TYR A 1022 10.44 -25.35 20.04
C TYR A 1022 9.43 -26.27 20.76
N LEU A 1023 9.85 -27.47 21.20
CA LEU A 1023 8.99 -28.49 21.81
C LEU A 1023 7.87 -28.98 20.88
N ASN A 1024 8.09 -28.95 19.56
CA ASN A 1024 7.21 -29.63 18.62
C ASN A 1024 7.47 -31.13 18.71
N ILE A 1025 6.44 -31.91 19.04
CA ILE A 1025 6.54 -33.32 19.38
C ILE A 1025 5.88 -34.16 18.28
N LYS A 1026 6.61 -35.14 17.75
CA LYS A 1026 6.06 -36.18 16.89
C LYS A 1026 5.83 -37.45 17.70
N LEU A 1027 4.59 -37.92 17.74
CA LEU A 1027 4.21 -39.20 18.36
C LEU A 1027 3.82 -40.23 17.30
N GLU A 1028 4.18 -41.49 17.53
CA GLU A 1028 3.72 -42.67 16.79
C GLU A 1028 3.03 -43.67 17.74
N ASP A 1029 2.10 -44.48 17.22
CA ASP A 1029 1.31 -45.47 17.95
C ASP A 1029 0.51 -44.88 19.13
N ILE A 1030 -0.48 -44.06 18.79
CA ILE A 1030 -1.22 -43.23 19.75
C ILE A 1030 -2.50 -43.90 20.25
N SER A 1031 -2.73 -43.82 21.56
CA SER A 1031 -4.00 -44.12 22.23
C SER A 1031 -4.50 -42.89 23.00
N VAL A 1032 -5.78 -42.54 22.86
CA VAL A 1032 -6.41 -41.43 23.59
C VAL A 1032 -7.07 -41.99 24.84
N VAL A 1033 -6.81 -41.40 26.01
CA VAL A 1033 -7.23 -41.98 27.31
C VAL A 1033 -8.75 -41.86 27.55
N GLU A 1034 -9.44 -40.92 26.89
CA GLU A 1034 -10.92 -40.80 26.91
C GLU A 1034 -11.54 -41.11 25.53
N GLU A 1035 -11.67 -42.39 25.18
CA GLU A 1035 -12.15 -42.83 23.85
C GLU A 1035 -13.60 -42.41 23.51
N LEU A 1036 -14.46 -42.17 24.51
CA LEU A 1036 -15.90 -41.92 24.31
C LEU A 1036 -16.25 -40.54 23.75
N LYS A 1037 -15.34 -39.55 23.83
CA LYS A 1037 -15.62 -38.16 23.40
C LYS A 1037 -15.14 -37.84 21.97
N TYR A 1038 -14.15 -38.56 21.43
CA TYR A 1038 -13.52 -38.22 20.15
C TYR A 1038 -13.13 -39.46 19.32
N PRO A 1039 -14.10 -40.16 18.71
CA PRO A 1039 -13.86 -41.43 18.01
C PRO A 1039 -13.05 -41.30 16.71
N HIS A 1040 -12.88 -40.10 16.16
CA HIS A 1040 -12.15 -39.86 14.90
C HIS A 1040 -10.62 -39.80 15.07
N LEU A 1041 -10.13 -39.67 16.31
CA LEU A 1041 -8.70 -39.57 16.60
C LEU A 1041 -8.02 -40.94 16.77
N SER A 1042 -8.78 -42.03 16.96
CA SER A 1042 -8.23 -43.38 17.18
C SER A 1042 -7.65 -44.02 15.91
N SER A 1043 -7.94 -43.49 14.72
CA SER A 1043 -7.41 -44.01 13.44
C SER A 1043 -6.10 -43.34 13.00
N VAL A 1044 -5.59 -42.37 13.76
CA VAL A 1044 -4.42 -41.57 13.37
C VAL A 1044 -3.15 -42.18 13.97
N LYS A 1045 -2.31 -42.78 13.12
CA LYS A 1045 -1.07 -43.45 13.56
C LYS A 1045 0.03 -42.49 13.99
N ASN A 1046 0.10 -41.29 13.38
CA ASN A 1046 1.16 -40.32 13.59
C ASN A 1046 0.56 -38.91 13.84
N VAL A 1047 0.96 -38.24 14.92
CA VAL A 1047 0.50 -36.87 15.23
C VAL A 1047 1.69 -35.96 15.50
N PHE A 1048 1.63 -34.75 14.93
CA PHE A 1048 2.53 -33.64 15.23
C PHE A 1048 1.85 -32.64 16.16
N ILE A 1049 2.38 -32.46 17.36
CA ILE A 1049 1.86 -31.54 18.38
C ILE A 1049 2.80 -30.34 18.46
N ARG A 1050 2.28 -29.12 18.25
CA ARG A 1050 3.05 -27.89 18.45
C ARG A 1050 3.27 -27.62 19.95
N GLY A 1051 4.49 -27.25 20.32
CA GLY A 1051 4.88 -27.06 21.73
C GLY A 1051 4.06 -26.00 22.47
N SER A 1052 3.42 -25.05 21.78
CA SER A 1052 2.55 -24.03 22.39
C SER A 1052 1.25 -24.58 22.98
N VAL A 1053 0.84 -25.80 22.61
CA VAL A 1053 -0.45 -26.43 22.96
C VAL A 1053 -0.31 -27.45 24.10
N VAL A 1054 0.92 -27.85 24.42
CA VAL A 1054 1.22 -28.80 25.50
C VAL A 1054 1.12 -28.09 26.86
N ARG A 1055 0.41 -28.72 27.80
CA ARG A 1055 0.22 -28.21 29.18
C ARG A 1055 1.10 -28.98 30.16
N TYR A 1056 1.02 -30.32 30.15
CA TYR A 1056 1.86 -31.20 30.96
C TYR A 1056 2.30 -32.44 30.17
N VAL A 1057 3.42 -33.02 30.57
CA VAL A 1057 3.93 -34.28 30.02
C VAL A 1057 4.16 -35.21 31.21
N HIS A 1058 3.36 -36.26 31.29
CA HIS A 1058 3.46 -37.29 32.32
C HIS A 1058 4.30 -38.45 31.79
N LEU A 1059 5.33 -38.79 32.57
CA LEU A 1059 6.18 -39.96 32.33
C LEU A 1059 5.68 -41.13 33.17
N PRO A 1060 5.64 -42.36 32.63
CA PRO A 1060 5.32 -43.53 33.42
C PRO A 1060 6.38 -43.73 34.51
N ALA A 1061 5.95 -43.97 35.75
CA ALA A 1061 6.78 -44.01 36.96
C ALA A 1061 7.78 -45.19 37.04
N ALA A 1062 7.96 -45.95 35.95
CA ALA A 1062 8.75 -47.17 35.92
C ALA A 1062 9.76 -47.16 34.78
N SER A 1063 10.67 -46.18 34.78
CA SER A 1063 12.02 -46.27 34.18
C SER A 1063 12.69 -44.89 34.14
N VAL A 1064 13.06 -44.30 35.29
CA VAL A 1064 13.98 -43.14 35.29
C VAL A 1064 14.90 -43.24 36.50
N ASP A 1065 16.20 -43.38 36.24
CA ASP A 1065 17.25 -43.36 37.25
C ASP A 1065 17.28 -42.03 38.01
N VAL A 1066 17.53 -42.14 39.31
CA VAL A 1066 17.20 -41.19 40.38
C VAL A 1066 18.09 -39.93 40.52
N PRO A 1067 19.25 -39.70 39.86
CA PRO A 1067 20.15 -38.63 40.31
C PRO A 1067 19.84 -37.22 39.78
N LEU A 1068 18.99 -37.04 38.76
CA LEU A 1068 18.69 -35.71 38.17
C LEU A 1068 17.51 -34.97 38.85
N LEU A 1069 16.66 -35.68 39.59
CA LEU A 1069 15.49 -35.10 40.27
C LEU A 1069 15.85 -34.46 41.63
N GLU A 1070 16.91 -34.93 42.29
CA GLU A 1070 17.37 -34.39 43.58
C GLU A 1070 17.98 -32.98 43.46
N ASP A 1071 18.57 -32.63 42.33
CA ASP A 1071 19.12 -31.29 42.07
C ASP A 1071 18.05 -30.26 41.68
N ALA A 1072 16.96 -30.70 41.05
CA ALA A 1072 15.82 -29.84 40.71
C ALA A 1072 14.99 -29.49 41.96
N THR A 1073 14.73 -30.48 42.82
CA THR A 1073 13.98 -30.29 44.09
C THR A 1073 14.76 -29.46 45.10
N ARG A 1074 16.10 -29.55 45.15
CA ARG A 1074 16.95 -28.68 45.99
C ARG A 1074 16.96 -27.22 45.53
N ARG A 1075 16.87 -26.96 44.22
CA ARG A 1075 16.79 -25.59 43.68
C ARG A 1075 15.43 -24.95 43.89
N GLU A 1076 14.34 -25.72 43.86
CA GLU A 1076 13.00 -25.24 44.24
C GLU A 1076 12.89 -24.93 45.74
N ALA A 1077 13.47 -25.77 46.61
CA ALA A 1077 13.51 -25.51 48.05
C ALA A 1077 14.29 -24.22 48.38
N ALA A 1078 15.42 -23.97 47.71
CA ALA A 1078 16.21 -22.74 47.87
C ALA A 1078 15.48 -21.49 47.32
N ALA A 1079 14.73 -21.62 46.22
CA ALA A 1079 13.93 -20.54 45.65
C ALA A 1079 12.67 -20.20 46.46
N GLN A 1080 12.10 -21.16 47.20
CA GLN A 1080 11.00 -20.94 48.13
C GLN A 1080 11.47 -20.29 49.44
N GLN A 1081 12.68 -20.64 49.93
CA GLN A 1081 13.26 -20.03 51.12
C GLN A 1081 13.66 -18.56 50.88
N ALA A 1082 14.15 -18.22 49.69
CA ALA A 1082 14.46 -16.85 49.28
C ALA A 1082 13.22 -15.98 48.92
N LYS A 1083 12.01 -16.56 48.95
CA LYS A 1083 10.73 -15.85 48.82
C LYS A 1083 10.02 -15.62 50.17
N ALA A 1084 10.53 -16.24 51.24
CA ALA A 1084 9.97 -16.14 52.60
C ALA A 1084 10.85 -15.32 53.56
N GLU A 1085 12.03 -14.87 53.12
CA GLU A 1085 12.85 -13.78 53.69
C GLU A 1085 12.77 -12.55 52.78
#